data_AF-A0A9D4VL85-F1
#
_entry.id   AF-A0A9D4VL85-F1
#
_cell.length_a   1.000
_cell.length_b   1.000
_cell.length_c   1.000
_cell.angle_alpha   90.00
_cell.angle_beta   90.00
_cell.angle_gamma   90.00
#
_symmetry.space_group_name_H-M   'P 1'
#
loop_
_entity.id
_entity.type
_entity.pdbx_description
1 polymer ?
#
loop_
_entity_poly.entity_id
_entity_poly.type
_entity_poly.pdbx_seq_one_letter_code
_entity_poly.pdbx_strand_id
1 'polypeptide(L)'
;MAYYDNQGSTHSSFSLNNNSSDPRATHARVLKSTVTDIAVFNNLITQYFKSNLSSYALSLFNRIPSPNVVTWTALITAHSNTLHSLHHFLSMLRHSTLPNHRTVASLFATCASLYTLSFGLSLHALSLKLALSHHPFPASSLLTFYSKCRLPSHALKVFDETPHRDNVSYSAIIVALAQNFCFSDALFHFADMRCQGFDSTVHSVSGALRAAAQLAALEQCRIIHAHAVVAGLDLNVVVGTSLVHGYGKTGLVNDARQVFEDNIYCMNVVGWNAMLAGYAQQGDCQSTLELFDSMKTYGFVPDEYSFLAILTSLYNAGMFMQIDVWLNRMKVDYGLEPTLEHYTCLVGGVARVGQLERAERIASTMPFEPDAAVWRALLSACAYHGAVDKARVMARKVLELEPHDDSAFVIVANMLSAAGRWDDVAELRKMMKDRRVKKIGGRSWIEVQGKVHVFVAGDWKHERSVEIYHKLEELMGDIEKLGYVPVWDELLHNVGEEKSKEALWYHSEKLAVAFGVLCGSIPPGKALRIVKNLRICKDCHEAFKYMTRVLDREIIVRDVNRYHRFVNGDCTCRDICFEYHNPEQKGIPPQMPIASATLASMLPFELFVVMAMTDPLSSLIMKTKSPGSIHLKSFHLCRALKMKEEGASSTEEKMGSTSY
;
A
#
# COMPACT_ATOMS: atom_id res chain seq x y z
N MET A 1 -33.30 -52.39 -12.23
CA MET A 1 -34.34 -53.29 -12.78
C MET A 1 -35.64 -52.49 -12.91
N ALA A 2 -36.36 -52.67 -14.03
CA ALA A 2 -37.56 -51.97 -14.53
C ALA A 2 -37.28 -50.54 -15.08
N TYR A 3 -37.08 -50.28 -16.39
CA TYR A 3 -37.82 -50.51 -17.66
C TYR A 3 -39.16 -49.75 -17.78
N TYR A 4 -39.18 -48.72 -18.62
CA TYR A 4 -40.19 -48.49 -19.67
C TYR A 4 -39.60 -47.65 -20.82
N ASP A 5 -39.61 -48.23 -22.02
CA ASP A 5 -39.27 -47.66 -23.33
C ASP A 5 -40.39 -46.75 -23.87
N ASN A 6 -40.04 -45.65 -24.56
CA ASN A 6 -40.37 -45.50 -26.00
C ASN A 6 -39.78 -44.20 -26.63
N GLN A 7 -38.85 -44.43 -27.56
CA GLN A 7 -38.70 -43.84 -28.90
C GLN A 7 -38.89 -42.33 -29.16
N GLY A 8 -37.80 -41.71 -29.67
CA GLY A 8 -37.86 -41.07 -30.99
C GLY A 8 -37.81 -39.55 -31.09
N SER A 9 -36.67 -38.91 -30.76
CA SER A 9 -36.18 -37.79 -31.57
C SER A 9 -34.65 -37.69 -31.48
N THR A 10 -33.99 -37.75 -32.63
CA THR A 10 -32.54 -37.67 -32.77
C THR A 10 -32.07 -36.24 -32.54
N HIS A 11 -31.72 -35.90 -31.30
CA HIS A 11 -30.79 -34.81 -31.01
C HIS A 11 -29.53 -35.41 -30.40
N SER A 12 -28.51 -35.63 -31.23
CA SER A 12 -27.17 -35.98 -30.81
C SER A 12 -26.60 -34.85 -29.95
N SER A 13 -26.53 -35.06 -28.63
CA SER A 13 -25.85 -34.16 -27.69
C SER A 13 -24.34 -34.21 -27.96
N PHE A 14 -23.82 -33.11 -28.52
CA PHE A 14 -22.38 -32.96 -28.78
C PHE A 14 -21.70 -32.54 -27.47
N SER A 15 -21.07 -33.47 -26.76
CA SER A 15 -20.23 -33.17 -25.60
C SER A 15 -18.84 -32.73 -26.07
N LEU A 16 -18.56 -31.43 -26.00
CA LEU A 16 -17.22 -30.89 -26.21
C LEU A 16 -16.37 -31.16 -24.96
N ASN A 17 -15.52 -32.18 -25.02
CA ASN A 17 -14.51 -32.48 -24.01
C ASN A 17 -13.51 -31.33 -23.85
N ASN A 18 -13.20 -31.02 -22.58
CA ASN A 18 -12.60 -29.77 -22.11
C ASN A 18 -11.05 -29.78 -22.09
N ASN A 19 -10.39 -30.36 -23.10
CA ASN A 19 -8.91 -30.45 -23.17
C ASN A 19 -8.34 -29.71 -24.38
N SER A 20 -7.51 -28.68 -24.10
CA SER A 20 -6.47 -28.02 -24.93
C SER A 20 -6.50 -28.19 -26.47
N SER A 21 -7.63 -27.98 -27.14
CA SER A 21 -7.68 -27.97 -28.60
C SER A 21 -7.49 -26.56 -29.15
N ASP A 22 -6.62 -26.38 -30.16
CA ASP A 22 -6.54 -25.14 -30.95
C ASP A 22 -7.96 -24.67 -31.33
N PRO A 23 -8.38 -23.44 -30.97
CA PRO A 23 -9.72 -22.94 -31.25
C PRO A 23 -10.05 -22.92 -32.75
N ARG A 24 -9.05 -22.91 -33.62
CA ARG A 24 -9.24 -23.04 -35.08
C ARG A 24 -9.71 -24.44 -35.47
N ALA A 25 -9.25 -25.48 -34.78
CA ALA A 25 -9.66 -26.86 -35.04
C ALA A 25 -11.11 -27.11 -34.59
N THR A 26 -11.52 -26.55 -33.45
CA THR A 26 -12.92 -26.60 -33.01
C THR A 26 -13.82 -25.78 -33.92
N HIS A 27 -13.42 -24.56 -34.29
CA HIS A 27 -14.17 -23.72 -35.23
C HIS A 27 -14.31 -24.40 -36.60
N ALA A 28 -13.27 -25.06 -37.12
CA ALA A 28 -13.34 -25.82 -38.38
C ALA A 28 -14.29 -27.02 -38.30
N ARG A 29 -14.39 -27.71 -37.15
CA ARG A 29 -15.38 -28.78 -36.94
C ARG A 29 -16.80 -28.21 -36.87
N VAL A 30 -16.98 -27.07 -36.21
CA VAL A 30 -18.27 -26.36 -36.13
C VAL A 30 -18.73 -25.87 -37.49
N LEU A 31 -17.84 -25.47 -38.39
CA LEU A 31 -18.19 -25.14 -39.78
C LEU A 31 -18.58 -26.37 -40.62
N LYS A 32 -18.09 -27.56 -40.26
CA LYS A 32 -18.39 -28.83 -40.96
C LYS A 32 -19.67 -29.50 -40.45
N SER A 33 -19.98 -29.37 -39.17
CA SER A 33 -21.28 -29.75 -38.61
C SER A 33 -22.26 -28.63 -38.89
N THR A 34 -23.46 -28.87 -39.40
CA THR A 34 -24.47 -27.82 -39.71
C THR A 34 -25.08 -27.14 -38.47
N VAL A 35 -24.31 -26.97 -37.39
CA VAL A 35 -24.73 -26.47 -36.08
C VAL A 35 -24.58 -24.96 -36.05
N THR A 36 -25.71 -24.25 -35.94
CA THR A 36 -25.79 -22.78 -35.86
C THR A 36 -26.12 -22.29 -34.45
N ASP A 37 -25.70 -23.02 -33.42
CA ASP A 37 -26.00 -22.65 -32.03
C ASP A 37 -25.10 -21.49 -31.55
N ILE A 38 -25.74 -20.41 -31.12
CA ILE A 38 -25.09 -19.22 -30.55
C ILE A 38 -24.24 -19.57 -29.32
N ALA A 39 -24.60 -20.61 -28.56
CA ALA A 39 -23.79 -21.07 -27.42
C ALA A 39 -22.41 -21.58 -27.85
N VAL A 40 -22.33 -22.27 -28.99
CA VAL A 40 -21.07 -22.77 -29.57
C VAL A 40 -20.21 -21.59 -30.03
N PHE A 41 -20.81 -20.59 -30.67
CA PHE A 41 -20.11 -19.36 -31.06
C PHE A 41 -19.60 -18.56 -29.85
N ASN A 42 -20.37 -18.44 -28.77
CA ASN A 42 -19.95 -17.77 -27.52
C ASN A 42 -18.74 -18.47 -26.88
N ASN A 43 -18.73 -19.81 -26.88
CA ASN A 43 -17.60 -20.59 -26.39
C ASN A 43 -16.37 -20.42 -27.28
N LEU A 44 -16.52 -20.41 -28.61
CA LEU A 44 -15.44 -20.17 -29.56
C LEU A 44 -14.83 -18.77 -29.41
N ILE A 45 -15.67 -17.73 -29.27
CA ILE A 45 -15.20 -16.35 -29.01
C ILE A 45 -14.34 -16.33 -27.74
N THR A 46 -14.82 -16.95 -26.66
CA THR A 46 -14.07 -17.04 -25.40
C THR A 46 -12.74 -17.80 -25.56
N GLN A 47 -12.73 -18.90 -26.31
CA GLN A 47 -11.52 -19.69 -26.57
C GLN A 47 -10.49 -18.95 -27.45
N TYR A 48 -10.95 -18.23 -28.48
CA TYR A 48 -10.08 -17.41 -29.32
C TYR A 48 -9.40 -16.30 -28.52
N PHE A 49 -10.13 -15.63 -27.63
CA PHE A 49 -9.55 -14.62 -26.75
C PHE A 49 -8.56 -15.21 -25.74
N LYS A 50 -8.89 -16.36 -25.12
CA LYS A 50 -7.95 -17.08 -24.24
C LYS A 50 -6.66 -17.51 -24.95
N SER A 51 -6.69 -17.65 -26.27
CA SER A 51 -5.54 -18.03 -27.09
C SER A 51 -4.82 -16.83 -27.73
N ASN A 52 -5.10 -15.60 -27.28
CA ASN A 52 -4.56 -14.35 -27.85
C ASN A 52 -4.85 -14.13 -29.36
N LEU A 53 -5.93 -14.72 -29.87
CA LEU A 53 -6.37 -14.61 -31.27
C LEU A 53 -7.59 -13.67 -31.39
N SER A 54 -7.44 -12.43 -30.91
CA SER A 54 -8.53 -11.44 -30.81
C SER A 54 -9.18 -11.07 -32.15
N SER A 55 -8.40 -11.04 -33.23
CA SER A 55 -8.90 -10.74 -34.58
C SER A 55 -9.91 -11.78 -35.09
N TYR A 56 -9.66 -13.06 -34.82
CA TYR A 56 -10.58 -14.15 -35.17
C TYR A 56 -11.85 -14.09 -34.32
N ALA A 57 -11.74 -13.76 -33.04
CA ALA A 57 -12.89 -13.60 -32.16
C ALA A 57 -13.80 -12.43 -32.58
N LEU A 58 -13.22 -11.27 -32.93
CA LEU A 58 -13.95 -10.11 -33.45
C LEU A 58 -14.60 -10.40 -34.82
N SER A 59 -13.89 -11.10 -35.70
CA SER A 59 -14.45 -11.53 -36.99
C SER A 59 -15.66 -12.45 -36.81
N LEU A 60 -15.57 -13.39 -35.86
CA LEU A 60 -16.67 -14.30 -35.53
C LEU A 60 -17.86 -13.55 -34.91
N PHE A 61 -17.59 -12.60 -34.00
CA PHE A 61 -18.61 -11.75 -33.40
C PHE A 61 -19.39 -10.96 -34.44
N ASN A 62 -18.70 -10.33 -35.39
CA ASN A 62 -19.32 -9.52 -36.46
C ASN A 62 -20.17 -10.35 -37.44
N ARG A 63 -20.00 -11.68 -37.46
CA ARG A 63 -20.82 -12.59 -38.28
C ARG A 63 -22.12 -13.02 -37.60
N ILE A 64 -22.30 -12.73 -36.31
CA ILE A 64 -23.51 -13.07 -35.56
C ILE A 64 -24.57 -11.99 -35.86
N PRO A 65 -25.71 -12.33 -36.52
CA PRO A 65 -26.70 -11.32 -36.93
C PRO A 65 -27.39 -10.60 -35.76
N SER A 66 -27.54 -11.28 -34.62
CA SER A 66 -28.17 -10.74 -33.41
C SER A 66 -27.43 -11.21 -32.15
N PRO A 67 -26.34 -10.54 -31.74
CA PRO A 67 -25.58 -10.90 -30.54
C PRO A 67 -26.43 -10.73 -29.29
N ASN A 68 -26.56 -11.78 -28.48
CA ASN A 68 -27.31 -11.73 -27.22
C ASN A 68 -26.44 -11.23 -26.06
N VAL A 69 -27.04 -11.07 -24.88
CA VAL A 69 -26.32 -10.60 -23.68
C VAL A 69 -25.07 -11.42 -23.38
N VAL A 70 -25.08 -12.74 -23.58
CA VAL A 70 -23.95 -13.62 -23.30
C VAL A 70 -22.81 -13.40 -24.30
N THR A 71 -23.14 -13.20 -25.58
CA THR A 71 -22.16 -12.87 -26.62
C THR A 71 -21.46 -11.54 -26.33
N TRP A 72 -22.21 -10.50 -25.94
CA TRP A 72 -21.65 -9.22 -25.53
C TRP A 72 -20.82 -9.33 -24.25
N THR A 73 -21.30 -10.07 -23.23
CA THR A 73 -20.52 -10.31 -22.01
C THR A 73 -19.19 -10.99 -22.34
N ALA A 74 -19.17 -12.01 -23.21
CA ALA A 74 -17.95 -12.69 -23.60
C ALA A 74 -16.93 -11.74 -24.26
N LEU A 75 -17.40 -10.84 -25.14
CA LEU A 75 -16.56 -9.83 -25.79
C LEU A 75 -16.01 -8.78 -24.80
N ILE A 76 -16.84 -8.33 -23.85
CA ILE A 76 -16.47 -7.35 -22.81
C ILE A 76 -15.46 -7.96 -21.84
N THR A 77 -15.72 -9.17 -21.34
CA THR A 77 -14.81 -9.87 -20.42
C THR A 77 -13.49 -10.24 -21.09
N ALA A 78 -13.50 -10.57 -22.37
CA ALA A 78 -12.29 -10.80 -23.13
C ALA A 78 -11.37 -9.58 -23.21
N HIS A 79 -11.93 -8.38 -23.30
CA HIS A 79 -11.19 -7.11 -23.28
C HIS A 79 -11.14 -6.49 -21.88
N SER A 80 -11.35 -7.29 -20.83
CA SER A 80 -11.27 -6.81 -19.45
C SER A 80 -9.94 -6.09 -19.20
N ASN A 81 -10.00 -5.04 -18.39
CA ASN A 81 -8.89 -4.14 -18.08
C ASN A 81 -8.40 -3.22 -19.22
N THR A 82 -9.14 -3.14 -20.34
CA THR A 82 -8.83 -2.20 -21.43
C THR A 82 -10.01 -1.28 -21.74
N LEU A 83 -9.74 -0.11 -22.34
CA LEU A 83 -10.79 0.82 -22.78
C LEU A 83 -11.73 0.21 -23.84
N HIS A 84 -11.29 -0.82 -24.57
CA HIS A 84 -12.12 -1.54 -25.54
C HIS A 84 -13.33 -2.22 -24.89
N SER A 85 -13.19 -2.72 -23.65
CA SER A 85 -14.30 -3.30 -22.89
C SER A 85 -15.42 -2.27 -22.66
N LEU A 86 -15.08 -1.02 -22.34
CA LEU A 86 -16.04 0.06 -22.16
C LEU A 86 -16.71 0.45 -23.49
N HIS A 87 -15.95 0.50 -24.58
CA HIS A 87 -16.50 0.73 -25.92
C HIS A 87 -17.50 -0.36 -26.36
N HIS A 88 -17.16 -1.64 -26.15
CA HIS A 88 -18.06 -2.75 -26.47
C HIS A 88 -19.34 -2.70 -25.65
N PHE A 89 -19.27 -2.28 -24.38
CA PHE A 89 -20.45 -2.05 -23.57
C PHE A 89 -21.34 -0.92 -24.10
N LEU A 90 -20.76 0.21 -24.55
CA LEU A 90 -21.55 1.27 -25.18
C LEU A 90 -22.21 0.78 -26.48
N SER A 91 -21.50 -0.03 -27.28
CA SER A 91 -22.09 -0.67 -28.48
C SER A 91 -23.22 -1.64 -28.13
N MET A 92 -23.09 -2.42 -27.05
CA MET A 92 -24.15 -3.28 -26.54
C MET A 92 -25.43 -2.49 -26.20
N LEU A 93 -25.28 -1.35 -25.52
CA LEU A 93 -26.40 -0.46 -25.20
C LEU A 93 -27.03 0.17 -26.45
N ARG A 94 -26.24 0.48 -27.48
CA ARG A 94 -26.75 0.96 -28.78
C ARG A 94 -27.56 -0.10 -29.54
N HIS A 95 -27.26 -1.38 -29.34
CA HIS A 95 -28.04 -2.52 -29.87
C HIS A 95 -29.23 -2.89 -28.96
N SER A 96 -29.64 -2.00 -28.04
CA SER A 96 -30.78 -2.20 -27.13
C SER A 96 -30.72 -3.47 -26.28
N THR A 97 -29.52 -4.01 -26.02
CA THR A 97 -29.32 -5.18 -25.16
C THR A 97 -28.90 -4.72 -23.77
N LEU A 98 -29.66 -5.12 -22.73
CA LEU A 98 -29.35 -4.75 -21.34
C LEU A 98 -28.25 -5.63 -20.74
N PRO A 99 -27.35 -5.05 -19.91
CA PRO A 99 -26.32 -5.82 -19.23
C PRO A 99 -26.90 -6.76 -18.18
N ASN A 100 -26.25 -7.90 -17.98
CA ASN A 100 -26.51 -8.81 -16.87
C ASN A 100 -25.48 -8.61 -15.74
N HIS A 101 -25.64 -9.35 -14.64
CA HIS A 101 -24.74 -9.30 -13.48
C HIS A 101 -23.27 -9.56 -13.85
N ARG A 102 -22.98 -10.49 -14.79
CA ARG A 102 -21.60 -10.79 -15.22
C ARG A 102 -20.99 -9.63 -16.01
N THR A 103 -21.78 -8.99 -16.86
CA THR A 103 -21.36 -7.82 -17.66
C THR A 103 -20.95 -6.68 -16.74
N VAL A 104 -21.81 -6.33 -15.77
CA VAL A 104 -21.54 -5.25 -14.82
C VAL A 104 -20.32 -5.55 -13.95
N ALA A 105 -20.18 -6.77 -13.44
CA ALA A 105 -19.01 -7.18 -12.66
C ALA A 105 -17.70 -7.04 -13.45
N SER A 106 -17.68 -7.51 -14.71
CA SER A 106 -16.53 -7.38 -15.61
C SER A 106 -16.18 -5.92 -15.91
N LEU A 107 -17.19 -5.05 -16.00
CA LEU A 107 -16.99 -3.61 -16.23
C LEU A 107 -16.49 -2.91 -14.96
N PHE A 108 -16.96 -3.26 -13.77
CA PHE A 108 -16.37 -2.75 -12.52
C PHE A 108 -14.91 -3.17 -12.37
N ALA A 109 -14.57 -4.41 -12.69
CA ALA A 109 -13.18 -4.86 -12.71
C ALA A 109 -12.33 -4.02 -13.68
N THR A 110 -12.86 -3.71 -14.88
CA THR A 110 -12.20 -2.83 -15.85
C THR A 110 -12.07 -1.39 -15.32
N CYS A 111 -13.10 -0.86 -14.67
CA CYS A 111 -13.03 0.47 -14.06
C CYS A 111 -12.03 0.51 -12.90
N ALA A 112 -11.90 -0.58 -12.16
CA ALA A 112 -10.97 -0.72 -11.04
C ALA A 112 -9.51 -0.79 -11.53
N SER A 113 -9.25 -1.42 -12.68
CA SER A 113 -7.91 -1.49 -13.27
C SER A 113 -7.50 -0.19 -13.95
N LEU A 114 -8.45 0.51 -14.60
CA LEU A 114 -8.21 1.77 -15.30
C LEU A 114 -8.37 3.01 -14.41
N TYR A 115 -8.78 2.83 -13.15
CA TYR A 115 -9.05 3.92 -12.20
C TYR A 115 -10.08 4.95 -12.71
N THR A 116 -11.01 4.55 -13.57
CA THR A 116 -12.01 5.43 -14.20
C THR A 116 -13.20 5.69 -13.26
N LEU A 117 -13.03 6.63 -12.32
CA LEU A 117 -14.04 6.93 -11.29
C LEU A 117 -15.38 7.37 -11.88
N SER A 118 -15.38 8.37 -12.76
CA SER A 118 -16.60 8.96 -13.35
C SER A 118 -17.47 7.94 -14.09
N PHE A 119 -16.83 7.09 -14.92
CA PHE A 119 -17.52 6.00 -15.61
C PHE A 119 -18.02 4.95 -14.63
N GLY A 120 -17.22 4.55 -13.65
CA GLY A 120 -17.60 3.58 -12.64
C GLY A 120 -18.78 4.04 -11.77
N LEU A 121 -18.87 5.33 -11.44
CA LEU A 121 -20.04 5.91 -10.76
C LEU A 121 -21.31 5.85 -11.62
N SER A 122 -21.17 6.13 -12.92
CA SER A 122 -22.29 6.03 -13.88
C SER A 122 -22.76 4.58 -14.04
N LEU A 123 -21.82 3.63 -14.09
CA LEU A 123 -22.09 2.20 -14.12
C LEU A 123 -22.75 1.71 -12.82
N HIS A 124 -22.32 2.20 -11.67
CA HIS A 124 -22.96 1.91 -10.38
C HIS A 124 -24.40 2.40 -10.34
N ALA A 125 -24.67 3.64 -10.78
CA ALA A 125 -26.03 4.15 -10.90
C ALA A 125 -26.91 3.30 -11.83
N LEU A 126 -26.37 2.86 -12.97
CA LEU A 126 -27.08 1.95 -13.88
C LEU A 126 -27.36 0.59 -13.24
N SER A 127 -26.38 0.02 -12.51
CA SER A 127 -26.54 -1.27 -11.84
C SER A 127 -27.64 -1.25 -10.78
N LEU A 128 -27.80 -0.14 -10.05
CA LEU A 128 -28.88 0.09 -9.09
C LEU A 128 -30.25 0.14 -9.79
N LYS A 129 -30.34 0.86 -10.92
CA LYS A 129 -31.58 0.97 -11.70
C LYS A 129 -32.04 -0.36 -12.28
N LEU A 130 -31.09 -1.23 -12.64
CA LEU A 130 -31.36 -2.56 -13.16
C LEU A 130 -31.49 -3.62 -12.04
N ALA A 131 -31.43 -3.23 -10.77
CA ALA A 131 -31.43 -4.12 -9.60
C ALA A 131 -30.33 -5.21 -9.63
N LEU A 132 -29.21 -4.94 -10.32
CA LEU A 132 -28.10 -5.89 -10.46
C LEU A 132 -27.10 -5.83 -9.31
N SER A 133 -27.07 -4.73 -8.56
CA SER A 133 -26.14 -4.50 -7.45
C SER A 133 -26.34 -5.43 -6.26
N HIS A 134 -27.53 -6.05 -6.13
CA HIS A 134 -27.85 -6.97 -5.03
C HIS A 134 -27.23 -8.36 -5.20
N HIS A 135 -26.72 -8.70 -6.39
CA HIS A 135 -26.05 -9.98 -6.61
C HIS A 135 -24.62 -9.97 -6.03
N PRO A 136 -24.15 -11.05 -5.38
CA PRO A 136 -22.83 -11.10 -4.73
C PRO A 136 -21.65 -10.80 -5.66
N PHE A 137 -21.75 -11.21 -6.92
CA PHE A 137 -20.66 -11.09 -7.90
C PHE A 137 -20.42 -9.64 -8.39
N PRO A 138 -21.45 -8.88 -8.83
CA PRO A 138 -21.35 -7.42 -8.99
C PRO A 138 -20.93 -6.68 -7.71
N ALA A 139 -21.49 -7.05 -6.56
CA ALA A 139 -21.19 -6.38 -5.29
C ALA A 139 -19.70 -6.48 -4.94
N SER A 140 -19.11 -7.68 -5.02
CA SER A 140 -17.67 -7.88 -4.77
C SER A 140 -16.76 -7.13 -5.76
N SER A 141 -17.18 -7.05 -7.02
CA SER A 141 -16.46 -6.28 -8.05
C SER A 141 -16.55 -4.76 -7.79
N LEU A 142 -17.71 -4.30 -7.32
CA LEU A 142 -17.94 -2.91 -6.94
C LEU A 142 -17.15 -2.51 -5.68
N LEU A 143 -17.03 -3.40 -4.69
CA LEU A 143 -16.14 -3.21 -3.53
C LEU A 143 -14.69 -3.04 -3.98
N THR A 144 -14.24 -3.87 -4.92
CA THR A 144 -12.89 -3.78 -5.50
C THR A 144 -12.67 -2.47 -6.25
N PHE A 145 -13.67 -2.01 -7.01
CA PHE A 145 -13.64 -0.71 -7.68
C PHE A 145 -13.46 0.45 -6.70
N TYR A 146 -14.31 0.54 -5.67
CA TYR A 146 -14.18 1.61 -4.67
C TYR A 146 -12.87 1.52 -3.87
N SER A 147 -12.36 0.30 -3.62
CA SER A 147 -11.04 0.10 -3.03
C SER A 147 -9.94 0.73 -3.87
N LYS A 148 -9.89 0.40 -5.17
CA LYS A 148 -8.86 0.89 -6.11
C LYS A 148 -8.94 2.39 -6.31
N CYS A 149 -10.14 2.97 -6.27
CA CYS A 149 -10.35 4.42 -6.31
C CYS A 149 -10.08 5.14 -4.98
N ARG A 150 -9.51 4.49 -3.96
CA ARG A 150 -9.19 5.09 -2.65
C ARG A 150 -10.42 5.62 -1.88
N LEU A 151 -11.57 4.96 -2.03
CA LEU A 151 -12.84 5.35 -1.40
C LEU A 151 -13.38 4.25 -0.44
N PRO A 152 -12.66 3.93 0.66
CA PRO A 152 -13.02 2.83 1.56
C PRO A 152 -14.40 3.01 2.22
N SER A 153 -14.82 4.24 2.54
CA SER A 153 -16.15 4.51 3.11
C SER A 153 -17.28 4.19 2.14
N HIS A 154 -17.04 4.25 0.83
CA HIS A 154 -18.04 3.88 -0.19
C HIS A 154 -18.10 2.36 -0.35
N ALA A 155 -16.94 1.69 -0.29
CA ALA A 155 -16.89 0.23 -0.24
C ALA A 155 -17.68 -0.31 0.97
N LEU A 156 -17.49 0.28 2.16
CA LEU A 156 -18.26 -0.09 3.36
C LEU A 156 -19.77 0.04 3.15
N LYS A 157 -20.24 1.18 2.59
CA LYS A 157 -21.68 1.35 2.30
C LYS A 157 -22.23 0.29 1.36
N VAL A 158 -21.48 -0.07 0.31
CA VAL A 158 -21.88 -1.14 -0.62
C VAL A 158 -21.96 -2.48 0.11
N PHE A 159 -20.99 -2.77 0.98
CA PHE A 159 -20.99 -3.99 1.79
C PHE A 159 -22.18 -4.03 2.76
N ASP A 160 -22.49 -2.90 3.39
CA ASP A 160 -23.60 -2.75 4.33
C ASP A 160 -24.95 -2.95 3.63
N GLU A 161 -25.12 -2.40 2.43
CA GLU A 161 -26.33 -2.48 1.59
C GLU A 161 -26.48 -3.83 0.86
N THR A 162 -25.47 -4.70 0.89
CA THR A 162 -25.53 -6.03 0.24
C THR A 162 -26.37 -7.00 1.09
N PRO A 163 -27.55 -7.47 0.65
CA PRO A 163 -28.46 -8.27 1.47
C PRO A 163 -27.95 -9.68 1.79
N HIS A 164 -27.26 -10.30 0.82
CA HIS A 164 -26.69 -11.64 0.94
C HIS A 164 -25.18 -11.53 0.88
N ARG A 165 -24.56 -11.41 2.06
CA ARG A 165 -23.11 -11.44 2.20
C ARG A 165 -22.63 -12.88 2.14
N ASP A 166 -21.50 -13.10 1.49
CA ASP A 166 -20.84 -14.38 1.39
C ASP A 166 -19.34 -14.22 1.75
N ASN A 167 -18.62 -15.33 1.77
CA ASN A 167 -17.18 -15.33 2.04
C ASN A 167 -16.40 -14.44 1.05
N VAL A 168 -16.87 -14.29 -0.19
CA VAL A 168 -16.24 -13.45 -1.22
C VAL A 168 -16.42 -11.96 -0.90
N SER A 169 -17.63 -11.52 -0.53
CA SER A 169 -17.88 -10.12 -0.19
C SER A 169 -17.13 -9.69 1.08
N TYR A 170 -17.06 -10.57 2.09
CA TYR A 170 -16.22 -10.35 3.28
C TYR A 170 -14.74 -10.24 2.91
N SER A 171 -14.24 -11.15 2.07
CA SER A 171 -12.86 -11.11 1.61
C SER A 171 -12.54 -9.82 0.85
N ALA A 172 -13.46 -9.36 0.00
CA ALA A 172 -13.32 -8.13 -0.76
C ALA A 172 -13.25 -6.89 0.16
N ILE A 173 -14.14 -6.77 1.17
CA ILE A 173 -14.12 -5.62 2.08
C ILE A 173 -12.87 -5.62 2.98
N ILE A 174 -12.45 -6.77 3.49
CA ILE A 174 -11.24 -6.89 4.33
C ILE A 174 -10.00 -6.45 3.54
N VAL A 175 -9.83 -6.95 2.31
CA VAL A 175 -8.73 -6.54 1.43
C VAL A 175 -8.83 -5.05 1.10
N ALA A 176 -10.03 -4.55 0.79
CA ALA A 176 -10.26 -3.16 0.45
C ALA A 176 -9.86 -2.19 1.57
N LEU A 177 -10.32 -2.46 2.79
CA LEU A 177 -10.00 -1.66 3.98
C LEU A 177 -8.51 -1.68 4.27
N ALA A 178 -7.91 -2.87 4.27
CA ALA A 178 -6.48 -2.98 4.50
C ALA A 178 -5.68 -2.24 3.39
N GLN A 179 -6.16 -2.19 2.13
CA GLN A 179 -5.46 -1.52 1.00
C GLN A 179 -5.50 0.00 1.14
N ASN A 180 -6.50 0.50 1.87
CA ASN A 180 -6.76 1.91 2.10
C ASN A 180 -6.43 2.35 3.54
N PHE A 181 -5.48 1.65 4.18
CA PHE A 181 -4.94 2.01 5.50
C PHE A 181 -5.96 1.95 6.66
N CYS A 182 -7.14 1.38 6.45
CA CYS A 182 -8.16 1.13 7.47
C CYS A 182 -7.91 -0.24 8.14
N PHE A 183 -6.76 -0.40 8.79
CA PHE A 183 -6.29 -1.70 9.28
C PHE A 183 -7.16 -2.27 10.41
N SER A 184 -7.57 -1.43 11.38
CA SER A 184 -8.43 -1.88 12.48
C SER A 184 -9.79 -2.36 11.98
N ASP A 185 -10.38 -1.66 11.02
CA ASP A 185 -11.67 -2.04 10.42
C ASP A 185 -11.53 -3.35 9.63
N ALA A 186 -10.41 -3.55 8.92
CA ALA A 186 -10.13 -4.81 8.22
C ALA A 186 -10.06 -6.00 9.19
N LEU A 187 -9.41 -5.85 10.35
CA LEU A 187 -9.37 -6.88 11.39
C LEU A 187 -10.74 -7.11 12.03
N PHE A 188 -11.50 -6.04 12.26
CA PHE A 188 -12.88 -6.12 12.75
C PHE A 188 -13.76 -6.95 11.81
N HIS A 189 -13.74 -6.66 10.51
CA HIS A 189 -14.54 -7.41 9.54
C HIS A 189 -14.06 -8.86 9.34
N PHE A 190 -12.77 -9.15 9.55
CA PHE A 190 -12.28 -10.53 9.60
C PHE A 190 -12.81 -11.29 10.82
N ALA A 191 -12.85 -10.63 11.99
CA ALA A 191 -13.45 -11.21 13.19
C ALA A 191 -14.97 -11.40 13.02
N ASP A 192 -15.68 -10.41 12.49
CA ASP A 192 -17.12 -10.50 12.20
C ASP A 192 -17.43 -11.65 11.23
N MET A 193 -16.70 -11.77 10.11
CA MET A 193 -16.82 -12.89 9.17
C MET A 193 -16.80 -14.25 9.87
N ARG A 194 -15.85 -14.44 10.81
CA ARG A 194 -15.70 -15.68 11.59
C ARG A 194 -16.82 -15.87 12.60
N CYS A 195 -17.22 -14.81 13.30
CA CYS A 195 -18.33 -14.84 14.26
C CYS A 195 -19.67 -15.20 13.59
N GLN A 196 -19.88 -14.77 12.34
CA GLN A 196 -21.06 -15.12 11.54
C GLN A 196 -20.98 -16.53 10.93
N GLY A 197 -19.87 -17.27 11.13
CA GLY A 197 -19.71 -18.63 10.66
C GLY A 197 -19.37 -18.77 9.17
N PHE A 198 -18.87 -17.71 8.52
CA PHE A 198 -18.39 -17.82 7.13
C PHE A 198 -16.98 -18.41 7.08
N ASP A 199 -16.76 -19.31 6.12
CA ASP A 199 -15.43 -19.86 5.85
C ASP A 199 -14.46 -18.77 5.42
N SER A 200 -13.23 -18.89 5.91
CA SER A 200 -12.15 -17.98 5.51
C SER A 200 -11.62 -18.36 4.13
N THR A 201 -11.26 -17.36 3.34
CA THR A 201 -10.59 -17.54 2.07
C THR A 201 -9.13 -17.12 2.20
N VAL A 202 -8.30 -17.51 1.22
CA VAL A 202 -6.93 -17.02 1.06
C VAL A 202 -6.87 -15.47 1.10
N HIS A 203 -7.85 -14.80 0.49
CA HIS A 203 -7.90 -13.35 0.42
C HIS A 203 -8.29 -12.70 1.75
N SER A 204 -9.25 -13.25 2.49
CA SER A 204 -9.61 -12.70 3.81
C SER A 204 -8.49 -12.89 4.83
N VAL A 205 -7.82 -14.05 4.84
CA VAL A 205 -6.66 -14.31 5.72
C VAL A 205 -5.49 -13.40 5.36
N SER A 206 -5.10 -13.31 4.08
CA SER A 206 -3.99 -12.42 3.67
C SER A 206 -4.30 -10.94 3.93
N GLY A 207 -5.54 -10.50 3.72
CA GLY A 207 -5.98 -9.15 4.01
C GLY A 207 -5.90 -8.82 5.51
N ALA A 208 -6.34 -9.74 6.37
CA ALA A 208 -6.25 -9.62 7.82
C ALA A 208 -4.79 -9.63 8.30
N LEU A 209 -3.95 -10.55 7.80
CA LEU A 209 -2.52 -10.58 8.10
C LEU A 209 -1.83 -9.28 7.71
N ARG A 210 -2.16 -8.72 6.53
CA ARG A 210 -1.62 -7.43 6.11
C ARG A 210 -2.04 -6.29 7.04
N ALA A 211 -3.28 -6.28 7.51
CA ALA A 211 -3.74 -5.29 8.47
C ALA A 211 -3.01 -5.41 9.81
N ALA A 212 -2.88 -6.63 10.35
CA ALA A 212 -2.13 -6.91 11.57
C ALA A 212 -0.65 -6.51 11.43
N ALA A 213 -0.02 -6.82 10.29
CA ALA A 213 1.36 -6.44 9.96
C ALA A 213 1.57 -4.92 9.98
N GLN A 214 0.63 -4.15 9.43
CA GLN A 214 0.75 -2.69 9.38
C GLN A 214 0.52 -2.03 10.74
N LEU A 215 -0.34 -2.61 11.57
CA LEU A 215 -0.47 -2.23 12.98
C LEU A 215 0.66 -2.75 13.86
N ALA A 216 1.51 -3.65 13.32
CA ALA A 216 2.47 -4.45 14.07
C ALA A 216 1.85 -5.16 15.29
N ALA A 217 0.62 -5.66 15.12
CA ALA A 217 -0.11 -6.44 16.11
C ALA A 217 0.31 -7.92 16.02
N LEU A 218 1.32 -8.29 16.80
CA LEU A 218 1.91 -9.63 16.81
C LEU A 218 0.92 -10.69 17.29
N GLU A 219 0.15 -10.43 18.35
CA GLU A 219 -0.79 -11.43 18.86
C GLU A 219 -1.91 -11.67 17.84
N GLN A 220 -2.37 -10.61 17.17
CA GLN A 220 -3.30 -10.76 16.03
C GLN A 220 -2.68 -11.57 14.89
N CYS A 221 -1.42 -11.31 14.51
CA CYS A 221 -0.71 -12.12 13.52
C CYS A 221 -0.68 -13.62 13.93
N ARG A 222 -0.39 -13.93 15.20
CA ARG A 222 -0.38 -15.32 15.71
C ARG A 222 -1.76 -15.98 15.70
N ILE A 223 -2.80 -15.26 16.11
CA ILE A 223 -4.18 -15.76 16.10
C ILE A 223 -4.60 -16.08 14.65
N ILE A 224 -4.31 -15.18 13.71
CA ILE A 224 -4.65 -15.36 12.30
C ILE A 224 -3.82 -16.50 11.69
N HIS A 225 -2.54 -16.63 12.06
CA HIS A 225 -1.70 -17.75 11.63
C HIS A 225 -2.24 -19.09 12.13
N ALA A 226 -2.54 -19.22 13.42
CA ALA A 226 -3.14 -20.43 13.98
C ALA A 226 -4.46 -20.78 13.29
N HIS A 227 -5.29 -19.77 13.00
CA HIS A 227 -6.51 -19.95 12.21
C HIS A 227 -6.23 -20.43 10.78
N ALA A 228 -5.20 -19.88 10.11
CA ALA A 228 -4.80 -20.31 8.77
C ALA A 228 -4.40 -21.79 8.74
N VAL A 229 -3.66 -22.26 9.75
CA VAL A 229 -3.29 -23.68 9.89
C VAL A 229 -4.52 -24.56 10.09
N VAL A 230 -5.43 -24.19 11.01
CA VAL A 230 -6.67 -24.95 11.25
C VAL A 230 -7.57 -24.98 10.01
N ALA A 231 -7.61 -23.90 9.24
CA ALA A 231 -8.37 -23.81 8.00
C ALA A 231 -7.66 -24.49 6.80
N GLY A 232 -6.43 -25.00 6.96
CA GLY A 232 -5.64 -25.60 5.88
C GLY A 232 -5.22 -24.61 4.78
N LEU A 233 -5.05 -23.33 5.14
CA LEU A 233 -4.73 -22.23 4.23
C LEU A 233 -3.26 -21.79 4.32
N ASP A 234 -2.53 -22.23 5.34
CA ASP A 234 -1.14 -21.84 5.65
C ASP A 234 -0.14 -22.18 4.54
N LEU A 235 -0.33 -23.31 3.85
CA LEU A 235 0.52 -23.74 2.73
C LEU A 235 0.24 -23.00 1.41
N ASN A 236 -0.77 -22.13 1.37
CA ASN A 236 -1.04 -21.32 0.19
C ASN A 236 -0.01 -20.20 0.07
N VAL A 237 0.62 -20.05 -1.11
CA VAL A 237 1.66 -19.04 -1.38
C VAL A 237 1.27 -17.62 -0.97
N VAL A 238 0.00 -17.22 -1.13
CA VAL A 238 -0.49 -15.87 -0.79
C VAL A 238 -0.58 -15.69 0.73
N VAL A 239 -1.01 -16.73 1.45
CA VAL A 239 -1.08 -16.72 2.92
C VAL A 239 0.33 -16.80 3.49
N GLY A 240 1.16 -17.74 3.03
CA GLY A 240 2.56 -17.89 3.42
C GLY A 240 3.35 -16.58 3.23
N THR A 241 3.24 -15.94 2.06
CA THR A 241 3.87 -14.62 1.81
C THR A 241 3.38 -13.56 2.80
N SER A 242 2.07 -13.54 3.10
CA SER A 242 1.50 -12.59 4.07
C SER A 242 1.95 -12.88 5.51
N LEU A 243 2.17 -14.13 5.88
CA LEU A 243 2.71 -14.53 7.18
C LEU A 243 4.17 -14.10 7.31
N VAL A 244 5.01 -14.37 6.32
CA VAL A 244 6.40 -13.89 6.26
C VAL A 244 6.45 -12.37 6.43
N HIS A 245 5.64 -11.66 5.64
CA HIS A 245 5.54 -10.20 5.76
C HIS A 245 5.02 -9.76 7.14
N GLY A 246 4.04 -10.45 7.72
CA GLY A 246 3.47 -10.13 9.04
C GLY A 246 4.45 -10.31 10.19
N TYR A 247 5.19 -11.41 10.21
CA TYR A 247 6.23 -11.65 11.21
C TYR A 247 7.42 -10.70 11.02
N GLY A 248 7.84 -10.44 9.79
CA GLY A 248 8.85 -9.43 9.48
C GLY A 248 8.45 -8.04 9.95
N LYS A 249 7.18 -7.65 9.72
CA LYS A 249 6.62 -6.34 10.10
C LYS A 249 6.32 -6.16 11.60
N THR A 250 6.42 -7.23 12.39
CA THR A 250 6.30 -7.21 13.85
C THR A 250 7.66 -7.33 14.54
N GLY A 251 8.75 -7.27 13.77
CA GLY A 251 10.12 -7.35 14.27
C GLY A 251 10.61 -8.77 14.59
N LEU A 252 9.86 -9.80 14.21
CA LEU A 252 10.22 -11.21 14.40
C LEU A 252 10.70 -11.83 13.08
N VAL A 253 11.86 -11.39 12.60
CA VAL A 253 12.43 -11.89 11.33
C VAL A 253 12.78 -13.37 11.38
N ASN A 254 13.12 -13.91 12.56
CA ASN A 254 13.41 -15.34 12.71
C ASN A 254 12.14 -16.18 12.54
N ASP A 255 11.02 -15.78 13.15
CA ASP A 255 9.72 -16.43 12.95
C ASP A 255 9.28 -16.30 11.47
N ALA A 256 9.55 -15.14 10.84
CA ALA A 256 9.30 -14.97 9.42
C ALA A 256 10.14 -15.92 8.56
N ARG A 257 11.41 -16.10 8.92
CA ARG A 257 12.34 -17.02 8.25
C ARG A 257 11.89 -18.47 8.41
N GLN A 258 11.42 -18.86 9.60
CA GLN A 258 10.87 -20.20 9.83
C GLN A 258 9.66 -20.46 8.95
N VAL A 259 8.68 -19.55 8.92
CA VAL A 259 7.51 -19.68 8.04
C VAL A 259 7.91 -19.73 6.56
N PHE A 260 8.91 -18.95 6.16
CA PHE A 260 9.45 -18.97 4.80
C PHE A 260 10.08 -20.33 4.46
N GLU A 261 10.87 -20.91 5.35
CA GLU A 261 11.51 -22.23 5.18
C GLU A 261 10.48 -23.36 5.15
N ASP A 262 9.50 -23.34 6.05
CA ASP A 262 8.39 -24.31 6.09
C ASP A 262 7.59 -24.31 4.77
N ASN A 263 7.52 -23.17 4.09
CA ASN A 263 6.80 -22.97 2.84
C ASN A 263 7.69 -22.85 1.60
N ILE A 264 8.99 -23.16 1.70
CA ILE A 264 9.97 -22.80 0.66
C ILE A 264 9.61 -23.34 -0.74
N TYR A 265 8.97 -24.52 -0.80
CA TYR A 265 8.57 -25.16 -2.05
C TYR A 265 7.35 -24.54 -2.74
N CYS A 266 6.50 -23.80 -2.00
CA CYS A 266 5.34 -23.11 -2.57
C CYS A 266 5.59 -21.62 -2.78
N MET A 267 6.70 -21.06 -2.28
CA MET A 267 7.04 -19.66 -2.44
C MET A 267 7.35 -19.31 -3.89
N ASN A 268 6.78 -18.19 -4.35
CA ASN A 268 7.13 -17.55 -5.62
C ASN A 268 8.05 -16.34 -5.37
N VAL A 269 8.46 -15.66 -6.44
CA VAL A 269 9.33 -14.46 -6.38
C VAL A 269 8.83 -13.43 -5.35
N VAL A 270 7.51 -13.24 -5.23
CA VAL A 270 6.92 -12.31 -4.25
C VAL A 270 7.20 -12.74 -2.81
N GLY A 271 7.13 -14.05 -2.51
CA GLY A 271 7.49 -14.62 -1.21
C GLY A 271 8.97 -14.42 -0.86
N TRP A 272 9.87 -14.63 -1.82
CA TRP A 272 11.31 -14.36 -1.65
C TRP A 272 11.57 -12.87 -1.38
N ASN A 273 10.94 -11.99 -2.15
CA ASN A 273 11.02 -10.55 -1.96
C ASN A 273 10.46 -10.09 -0.62
N ALA A 274 9.40 -10.73 -0.10
CA ALA A 274 8.87 -10.43 1.23
C ALA A 274 9.89 -10.75 2.34
N MET A 275 10.61 -11.86 2.22
CA MET A 275 11.65 -12.24 3.18
C MET A 275 12.90 -11.33 3.06
N LEU A 276 13.34 -11.01 1.84
CA LEU A 276 14.41 -10.03 1.58
C LEU A 276 14.08 -8.67 2.19
N ALA A 277 12.85 -8.17 1.99
CA ALA A 277 12.39 -6.91 2.57
C ALA A 277 12.35 -6.94 4.10
N GLY A 278 12.09 -8.12 4.70
CA GLY A 278 12.17 -8.34 6.14
C GLY A 278 13.57 -8.09 6.68
N TYR A 279 14.59 -8.72 6.10
CA TYR A 279 15.99 -8.48 6.47
C TYR A 279 16.45 -7.04 6.17
N ALA A 280 16.05 -6.49 5.03
CA ALA A 280 16.39 -5.13 4.62
C ALA A 280 15.91 -4.06 5.62
N GLN A 281 14.71 -4.22 6.18
CA GLN A 281 14.18 -3.30 7.19
C GLN A 281 14.90 -3.37 8.54
N GLN A 282 15.58 -4.48 8.83
CA GLN A 282 16.46 -4.58 9.99
C GLN A 282 17.85 -3.98 9.70
N GLY A 283 18.20 -3.85 8.41
CA GLY A 283 19.55 -3.49 7.97
C GLY A 283 20.52 -4.67 8.03
N ASP A 284 20.00 -5.90 8.04
CA ASP A 284 20.82 -7.11 7.96
C ASP A 284 21.21 -7.38 6.51
N CYS A 285 22.22 -6.66 6.05
CA CYS A 285 22.73 -6.75 4.68
C CYS A 285 23.28 -8.15 4.36
N GLN A 286 23.92 -8.81 5.33
CA GLN A 286 24.52 -10.13 5.14
C GLN A 286 23.45 -11.18 4.84
N SER A 287 22.42 -11.29 5.68
CA SER A 287 21.31 -12.23 5.45
C SER A 287 20.53 -11.89 4.18
N THR A 288 20.44 -10.60 3.82
CA THR A 288 19.79 -10.17 2.56
C THR A 288 20.56 -10.68 1.34
N LEU A 289 21.89 -10.56 1.33
CA LEU A 289 22.75 -11.04 0.24
C LEU A 289 22.75 -12.56 0.12
N GLU A 290 22.85 -13.27 1.24
CA GLU A 290 22.79 -14.74 1.27
C GLU A 290 21.47 -15.26 0.73
N LEU A 291 20.36 -14.61 1.09
CA LEU A 291 19.03 -14.98 0.58
C LEU A 291 18.87 -14.65 -0.90
N PHE A 292 19.44 -13.54 -1.39
CA PHE A 292 19.47 -13.19 -2.81
C PHE A 292 20.26 -14.21 -3.63
N ASP A 293 21.37 -14.71 -3.11
CA ASP A 293 22.15 -15.78 -3.75
C ASP A 293 21.41 -17.13 -3.71
N SER A 294 20.74 -17.42 -2.60
CA SER A 294 19.88 -18.61 -2.47
C SER A 294 18.73 -18.58 -3.47
N MET A 295 18.05 -17.43 -3.64
CA MET A 295 16.96 -17.25 -4.60
C MET A 295 17.35 -17.72 -6.02
N LYS A 296 18.54 -17.35 -6.48
CA LYS A 296 19.09 -17.78 -7.77
C LYS A 296 19.35 -19.28 -7.83
N THR A 297 19.85 -19.85 -6.73
CA THR A 297 20.13 -21.29 -6.63
C THR A 297 18.84 -22.12 -6.72
N TYR A 298 17.73 -21.58 -6.24
CA TYR A 298 16.39 -22.16 -6.38
C TYR A 298 15.73 -21.89 -7.75
N GLY A 299 16.45 -21.27 -8.69
CA GLY A 299 15.99 -21.03 -10.06
C GLY A 299 15.08 -19.81 -10.22
N PHE A 300 14.94 -18.97 -9.19
CA PHE A 300 14.22 -17.71 -9.30
C PHE A 300 15.11 -16.62 -9.88
N VAL A 301 14.55 -15.81 -10.78
CA VAL A 301 15.22 -14.65 -11.35
C VAL A 301 14.91 -13.44 -10.46
N PRO A 302 15.92 -12.77 -9.88
CA PRO A 302 15.73 -11.54 -9.14
C PRO A 302 15.05 -10.46 -9.99
N ASP A 303 14.10 -9.75 -9.41
CA ASP A 303 13.34 -8.68 -10.06
C ASP A 303 13.67 -7.31 -9.43
N GLU A 304 12.96 -6.27 -9.86
CA GLU A 304 13.13 -4.91 -9.33
C GLU A 304 12.92 -4.83 -7.80
N TYR A 305 12.05 -5.67 -7.23
CA TYR A 305 11.82 -5.66 -5.78
C TYR A 305 12.94 -6.37 -5.01
N SER A 306 13.55 -7.40 -5.61
CA SER A 306 14.75 -8.05 -5.05
C SER A 306 15.90 -7.03 -4.90
N PHE A 307 16.14 -6.22 -5.94
CA PHE A 307 17.16 -5.18 -5.92
C PHE A 307 16.81 -4.05 -4.95
N LEU A 308 15.54 -3.61 -4.90
CA LEU A 308 15.11 -2.61 -3.93
C LEU A 308 15.37 -3.06 -2.48
N ALA A 309 15.16 -4.34 -2.17
CA ALA A 309 15.46 -4.89 -0.85
C ALA A 309 16.98 -4.84 -0.55
N ILE A 310 17.83 -5.18 -1.52
CA ILE A 310 19.29 -5.05 -1.39
C ILE A 310 19.69 -3.60 -1.12
N LEU A 311 19.24 -2.65 -1.95
CA LEU A 311 19.58 -1.23 -1.77
C LEU A 311 19.08 -0.68 -0.43
N THR A 312 17.88 -1.08 -0.01
CA THR A 312 17.31 -0.72 1.30
C THR A 312 18.15 -1.29 2.44
N SER A 313 18.61 -2.54 2.33
CA SER A 313 19.47 -3.18 3.33
C SER A 313 20.81 -2.45 3.46
N LEU A 314 21.43 -2.06 2.33
CA LEU A 314 22.69 -1.31 2.29
C LEU A 314 22.52 0.09 2.87
N TYR A 315 21.44 0.77 2.52
CA TYR A 315 21.11 2.09 3.05
C TYR A 315 20.94 2.04 4.58
N ASN A 316 20.16 1.07 5.08
CA ASN A 316 19.97 0.87 6.51
C ASN A 316 21.25 0.38 7.22
N ALA A 317 22.13 -0.35 6.54
CA ALA A 317 23.43 -0.75 7.08
C ALA A 317 24.49 0.39 7.02
N GLY A 318 24.17 1.55 6.44
CA GLY A 318 25.10 2.67 6.26
C GLY A 318 26.14 2.46 5.15
N MET A 319 25.99 1.42 4.33
CA MET A 319 26.92 1.05 3.24
C MET A 319 26.62 1.86 1.97
N PHE A 320 26.51 3.17 2.08
CA PHE A 320 26.00 4.05 1.02
C PHE A 320 26.78 3.96 -0.30
N MET A 321 28.09 3.72 -0.24
CA MET A 321 28.95 3.60 -1.42
C MET A 321 28.63 2.37 -2.28
N GLN A 322 28.05 1.32 -1.69
CA GLN A 322 27.68 0.12 -2.43
C GLN A 322 26.38 0.28 -3.22
N ILE A 323 25.54 1.26 -2.88
CA ILE A 323 24.23 1.46 -3.51
C ILE A 323 24.39 1.71 -5.03
N ASP A 324 25.35 2.55 -5.42
CA ASP A 324 25.66 2.86 -6.82
C ASP A 324 26.16 1.61 -7.57
N VAL A 325 26.97 0.77 -6.91
CA VAL A 325 27.49 -0.48 -7.47
C VAL A 325 26.35 -1.47 -7.76
N TRP A 326 25.46 -1.67 -6.80
CA TRP A 326 24.33 -2.59 -6.97
C TRP A 326 23.28 -2.10 -7.97
N LEU A 327 23.08 -0.79 -8.06
CA LEU A 327 22.20 -0.20 -9.08
C LEU A 327 22.78 -0.36 -10.50
N ASN A 328 24.10 -0.26 -10.67
CA ASN A 328 24.75 -0.57 -11.93
C ASN A 328 24.67 -2.07 -12.25
N ARG A 329 24.82 -2.93 -11.25
CA ARG A 329 24.65 -4.38 -11.40
C ARG A 329 23.24 -4.77 -11.88
N MET A 330 22.21 -4.14 -11.32
CA MET A 330 20.81 -4.30 -11.73
C MET A 330 20.63 -4.04 -13.25
N LYS A 331 21.23 -2.96 -13.75
CA LYS A 331 21.19 -2.60 -15.18
C LYS A 331 21.99 -3.55 -16.06
N VAL A 332 23.27 -3.75 -15.72
CA VAL A 332 24.24 -4.41 -16.60
C VAL A 332 24.09 -5.94 -16.58
N ASP A 333 24.02 -6.53 -15.38
CA ASP A 333 24.03 -7.99 -15.23
C ASP A 333 22.63 -8.59 -15.42
N TYR A 334 21.57 -7.84 -15.09
CA TYR A 334 20.19 -8.33 -15.08
C TYR A 334 19.27 -7.66 -16.11
N GLY A 335 19.71 -6.60 -16.78
CA GLY A 335 18.89 -5.89 -17.77
C GLY A 335 17.63 -5.25 -17.17
N LEU A 336 17.63 -4.98 -15.87
CA LEU A 336 16.50 -4.38 -15.16
C LEU A 336 16.67 -2.86 -15.08
N GLU A 337 15.64 -2.13 -15.47
CA GLU A 337 15.61 -0.67 -15.35
C GLU A 337 15.27 -0.24 -13.92
N PRO A 338 16.09 0.60 -13.27
CA PRO A 338 15.79 1.09 -11.93
C PRO A 338 14.54 1.96 -11.91
N THR A 339 13.67 1.70 -10.94
CA THR A 339 12.46 2.50 -10.66
C THR A 339 12.78 3.73 -9.79
N LEU A 340 11.78 4.57 -9.57
CA LEU A 340 11.87 5.76 -8.71
C LEU A 340 12.42 5.43 -7.31
N GLU A 341 11.96 4.34 -6.69
CA GLU A 341 12.38 3.91 -5.35
C GLU A 341 13.88 3.57 -5.27
N HIS A 342 14.43 3.01 -6.34
CA HIS A 342 15.87 2.73 -6.46
C HIS A 342 16.68 4.02 -6.48
N TYR A 343 16.23 5.01 -7.26
CA TYR A 343 16.86 6.33 -7.29
C TYR A 343 16.72 7.07 -5.96
N THR A 344 15.60 6.95 -5.24
CA THR A 344 15.46 7.52 -3.89
C THR A 344 16.53 6.97 -2.94
N CYS A 345 16.79 5.66 -2.98
CA CYS A 345 17.86 5.04 -2.19
C CYS A 345 19.25 5.56 -2.59
N LEU A 346 19.51 5.68 -3.90
CA LEU A 346 20.78 6.20 -4.43
C LEU A 346 21.02 7.66 -4.04
N VAL A 347 20.05 8.53 -4.28
CA VAL A 347 20.10 9.95 -3.95
C VAL A 347 20.29 10.14 -2.46
N GLY A 348 19.50 9.44 -1.63
CA GLY A 348 19.65 9.46 -0.18
C GLY A 348 21.05 9.00 0.26
N GLY A 349 21.56 7.91 -0.29
CA GLY A 349 22.89 7.37 0.03
C GLY A 349 24.02 8.33 -0.33
N VAL A 350 24.04 8.84 -1.56
CA VAL A 350 25.05 9.82 -2.03
C VAL A 350 24.99 11.11 -1.20
N ALA A 351 23.79 11.56 -0.83
CA ALA A 351 23.62 12.74 0.02
C ALA A 351 24.13 12.49 1.45
N ARG A 352 23.91 11.29 2.01
CA ARG A 352 24.42 10.91 3.34
C ARG A 352 25.94 10.86 3.41
N VAL A 353 26.61 10.51 2.31
CA VAL A 353 28.08 10.58 2.18
C VAL A 353 28.59 12.04 2.18
N GLY A 354 27.72 13.02 1.92
CA GLY A 354 28.07 14.45 1.87
C GLY A 354 28.22 15.01 0.45
N GLN A 355 28.07 14.19 -0.58
CA GLN A 355 28.12 14.64 -1.98
C GLN A 355 26.78 15.25 -2.42
N LEU A 356 26.33 16.31 -1.73
CA LEU A 356 25.01 16.91 -1.92
C LEU A 356 24.76 17.40 -3.36
N GLU A 357 25.77 18.00 -4.00
CA GLU A 357 25.69 18.47 -5.40
C GLU A 357 25.50 17.30 -6.37
N ARG A 358 26.20 16.18 -6.13
CA ARG A 358 26.04 14.99 -6.97
C ARG A 358 24.65 14.40 -6.77
N ALA A 359 24.19 14.32 -5.53
CA ALA A 359 22.86 13.79 -5.21
C ALA A 359 21.74 14.63 -5.84
N GLU A 360 21.86 15.97 -5.82
CA GLU A 360 20.92 16.85 -6.53
C GLU A 360 20.98 16.66 -8.05
N ARG A 361 22.17 16.54 -8.65
CA ARG A 361 22.30 16.25 -10.09
C ARG A 361 21.63 14.93 -10.45
N ILE A 362 21.82 13.87 -9.67
CA ILE A 362 21.16 12.58 -9.89
C ILE A 362 19.64 12.75 -9.83
N ALA A 363 19.12 13.42 -8.79
CA ALA A 363 17.69 13.68 -8.67
C ALA A 363 17.14 14.48 -9.87
N SER A 364 17.89 15.45 -10.39
CA SER A 364 17.46 16.26 -11.55
C SER A 364 17.63 15.59 -12.91
N THR A 365 18.42 14.51 -13.02
CA THR A 365 18.74 13.86 -14.31
C THR A 365 18.19 12.45 -14.44
N MET A 366 17.55 11.93 -13.39
CA MET A 366 16.91 10.62 -13.45
C MET A 366 15.75 10.61 -14.46
N PRO A 367 15.37 9.43 -15.02
CA PRO A 367 14.42 9.34 -16.13
C PRO A 367 12.96 9.60 -15.74
N PHE A 368 12.69 9.94 -14.49
CA PHE A 368 11.36 10.18 -13.93
C PHE A 368 11.30 11.56 -13.29
N GLU A 369 10.09 12.11 -13.16
CA GLU A 369 9.90 13.30 -12.34
C GLU A 369 10.15 12.97 -10.86
N PRO A 370 10.99 13.75 -10.16
CA PRO A 370 11.27 13.49 -8.76
C PRO A 370 10.05 13.77 -7.89
N ASP A 371 9.67 12.76 -7.10
CA ASP A 371 8.58 12.90 -6.14
C ASP A 371 9.03 13.56 -4.83
N ALA A 372 8.08 13.78 -3.94
CA ALA A 372 8.35 14.36 -2.63
C ALA A 372 9.33 13.49 -1.80
N ALA A 373 9.36 12.17 -1.99
CA ALA A 373 10.25 11.29 -1.24
C ALA A 373 11.73 11.51 -1.60
N VAL A 374 12.06 11.67 -2.88
CA VAL A 374 13.43 12.00 -3.34
C VAL A 374 13.91 13.31 -2.72
N TRP A 375 13.11 14.36 -2.81
CA TRP A 375 13.47 15.67 -2.25
C TRP A 375 13.52 15.65 -0.72
N ARG A 376 12.65 14.89 -0.06
CA ARG A 376 12.66 14.72 1.40
C ARG A 376 13.90 13.96 1.89
N ALA A 377 14.38 12.99 1.12
CA ALA A 377 15.66 12.31 1.40
C ALA A 377 16.84 13.29 1.33
N LEU A 378 16.89 14.13 0.29
CA LEU A 378 17.89 15.20 0.15
C LEU A 378 17.79 16.25 1.26
N LEU A 379 16.57 16.70 1.59
CA LEU A 379 16.31 17.64 2.67
C LEU A 379 16.83 17.11 4.00
N SER A 380 16.52 15.84 4.31
CA SER A 380 16.98 15.18 5.53
C SER A 380 18.50 15.05 5.58
N ALA A 381 19.15 14.74 4.46
CA ALA A 381 20.61 14.67 4.37
C ALA A 381 21.26 16.05 4.48
N CYS A 382 20.67 17.09 3.89
CA CYS A 382 21.14 18.47 4.03
C CYS A 382 21.05 18.94 5.49
N ALA A 383 19.96 18.62 6.19
CA ALA A 383 19.82 18.90 7.62
C ALA A 383 20.88 18.18 8.44
N TYR A 384 21.13 16.92 8.12
CA TYR A 384 22.17 16.13 8.74
C TYR A 384 23.59 16.71 8.51
N HIS A 385 23.88 17.31 7.35
CA HIS A 385 25.17 17.98 7.07
C HIS A 385 25.19 19.47 7.47
N GLY A 386 24.13 20.01 8.07
CA GLY A 386 24.04 21.44 8.41
C GLY A 386 23.99 22.38 7.19
N ALA A 387 23.67 21.87 6.00
CA ALA A 387 23.63 22.63 4.75
C ALA A 387 22.31 23.43 4.60
N VAL A 388 22.15 24.47 5.43
CA VAL A 388 20.89 25.22 5.61
C VAL A 388 20.31 25.74 4.28
N ASP A 389 21.12 26.40 3.45
CA ASP A 389 20.61 27.03 2.22
C ASP A 389 20.13 25.99 1.19
N LYS A 390 20.85 24.87 1.05
CA LYS A 390 20.43 23.77 0.18
C LYS A 390 19.14 23.13 0.69
N ALA A 391 19.03 22.88 1.99
CA ALA A 391 17.82 22.32 2.54
C ALA A 391 16.60 23.26 2.37
N ARG A 392 16.75 24.59 2.40
CA ARG A 392 15.66 25.51 2.02
C ARG A 392 15.20 25.29 0.58
N VAL A 393 16.14 25.11 -0.35
CA VAL A 393 15.82 24.79 -1.76
C VAL A 393 15.09 23.46 -1.86
N MET A 394 15.59 22.41 -1.21
CA MET A 394 14.96 21.08 -1.23
C MET A 394 13.56 21.10 -0.62
N ALA A 395 13.36 21.83 0.47
CA ALA A 395 12.04 21.96 1.09
C ALA A 395 11.04 22.71 0.21
N ARG A 396 11.46 23.73 -0.55
CA ARG A 396 10.58 24.36 -1.54
C ARG A 396 10.12 23.35 -2.60
N LYS A 397 11.04 22.53 -3.13
CA LYS A 397 10.69 21.46 -4.08
C LYS A 397 9.70 20.45 -3.48
N VAL A 398 9.88 20.05 -2.22
CA VAL A 398 8.89 19.20 -1.51
C VAL A 398 7.54 19.90 -1.41
N LEU A 399 7.50 21.17 -0.99
CA LEU A 399 6.29 21.94 -0.75
C LEU A 399 5.57 22.42 -2.03
N GLU A 400 6.22 22.33 -3.19
CA GLU A 400 5.61 22.52 -4.50
C GLU A 400 4.81 21.28 -4.92
N LEU A 401 5.33 20.08 -4.62
CA LEU A 401 4.67 18.80 -4.90
C LEU A 401 3.60 18.45 -3.85
N GLU A 402 3.93 18.67 -2.57
CA GLU A 402 3.07 18.38 -1.43
C GLU A 402 2.94 19.64 -0.55
N PRO A 403 2.01 20.56 -0.89
CA PRO A 403 1.86 21.84 -0.18
C PRO A 403 1.54 21.72 1.31
N HIS A 404 1.09 20.54 1.74
CA HIS A 404 0.71 20.22 3.11
C HIS A 404 1.67 19.26 3.82
N ASP A 405 2.88 19.02 3.29
CA ASP A 405 3.90 18.22 3.96
C ASP A 405 4.42 18.93 5.22
N ASP A 406 4.07 18.40 6.39
CA ASP A 406 4.50 18.95 7.67
C ASP A 406 5.96 18.63 8.02
N SER A 407 6.49 17.51 7.54
CA SER A 407 7.88 17.09 7.77
C SER A 407 8.88 18.07 7.15
N ALA A 408 8.58 18.60 5.96
CA ALA A 408 9.41 19.60 5.28
C ALA A 408 9.50 20.89 6.09
N PHE A 409 8.36 21.38 6.61
CA PHE A 409 8.33 22.54 7.50
C PHE A 409 9.13 22.30 8.78
N VAL A 410 8.95 21.13 9.42
CA VAL A 410 9.64 20.81 10.68
C VAL A 410 11.15 20.72 10.49
N ILE A 411 11.63 20.01 9.45
CA ILE A 411 13.07 19.87 9.21
C ILE A 411 13.73 21.23 8.98
N VAL A 412 13.14 22.09 8.15
CA VAL A 412 13.71 23.42 7.88
C VAL A 412 13.62 24.33 9.09
N ALA A 413 12.51 24.30 9.84
CA ALA A 413 12.37 25.09 11.07
C ALA A 413 13.48 24.74 12.08
N ASN A 414 13.73 23.44 12.29
CA ASN A 414 14.77 22.96 13.20
C ASN A 414 16.15 23.48 12.79
N MET A 415 16.52 23.32 11.52
CA MET A 415 17.82 23.81 11.02
C MET A 415 17.97 25.33 11.08
N LEU A 416 16.92 26.09 10.73
CA LEU A 416 16.98 27.56 10.75
C LEU A 416 17.12 28.06 12.19
N SER A 417 16.43 27.43 13.14
CA SER A 417 16.58 27.70 14.57
C SER A 417 18.00 27.39 15.05
N ALA A 418 18.57 26.24 14.66
CA ALA A 418 19.96 25.89 14.96
C ALA A 418 20.97 26.93 14.42
N ALA A 419 20.71 27.46 13.23
CA ALA A 419 21.52 28.51 12.61
C ALA A 419 21.23 29.93 13.16
N GLY A 420 20.34 30.09 14.14
CA GLY A 420 19.97 31.39 14.71
C GLY A 420 19.17 32.31 13.78
N ARG A 421 18.63 31.80 12.68
CA ARG A 421 17.91 32.56 11.64
C ARG A 421 16.42 32.71 11.98
N TRP A 422 16.13 33.43 13.07
CA TRP A 422 14.77 33.53 13.64
C TRP A 422 13.74 34.19 12.72
N ASP A 423 14.16 35.15 11.89
CA ASP A 423 13.28 35.82 10.92
C ASP A 423 12.74 34.82 9.87
N ASP A 424 13.61 33.97 9.34
CA ASP A 424 13.23 32.92 8.39
C ASP A 424 12.30 31.88 9.06
N VAL A 425 12.50 31.58 10.36
CA VAL A 425 11.59 30.70 11.13
C VAL A 425 10.20 31.33 11.27
N ALA A 426 10.13 32.64 11.52
CA ALA A 426 8.87 33.36 11.62
C ALA A 426 8.11 33.36 10.28
N GLU A 427 8.81 33.56 9.17
CA GLU A 427 8.25 33.45 7.82
C GLU A 427 7.72 32.04 7.54
N LEU A 428 8.51 31.01 7.87
CA LEU A 428 8.13 29.61 7.67
C LEU A 428 6.87 29.23 8.47
N ARG A 429 6.77 29.69 9.73
CA ARG A 429 5.58 29.49 10.58
C ARG A 429 4.35 30.22 10.04
N LYS A 430 4.52 31.43 9.49
CA LYS A 430 3.45 32.16 8.80
C LYS A 430 2.95 31.36 7.60
N MET A 431 3.85 30.87 6.75
CA MET A 431 3.50 30.05 5.59
C MET A 431 2.77 28.76 5.99
N MET A 432 3.20 28.11 7.08
CA MET A 432 2.55 26.91 7.62
C MET A 432 1.10 27.21 8.07
N LYS A 433 0.88 28.37 8.69
CA LYS A 433 -0.46 28.84 9.09
C LYS A 433 -1.34 29.17 7.89
N ASP A 434 -0.81 29.88 6.91
CA ASP A 434 -1.54 30.30 5.70
C ASP A 434 -2.00 29.09 4.89
N ARG A 435 -1.16 28.05 4.78
CA ARG A 435 -1.48 26.77 4.12
C ARG A 435 -2.27 25.79 5.00
N ARG A 436 -2.65 26.18 6.22
CA ARG A 436 -3.39 25.36 7.21
C ARG A 436 -2.73 24.00 7.50
N VAL A 437 -1.40 23.94 7.42
CA VAL A 437 -0.65 22.70 7.68
C VAL A 437 -0.60 22.47 9.18
N LYS A 438 -1.07 21.30 9.61
CA LYS A 438 -0.97 20.87 11.01
C LYS A 438 0.19 19.90 11.14
N LYS A 439 1.09 20.18 12.06
CA LYS A 439 2.15 19.25 12.45
C LYS A 439 1.52 17.92 12.86
N ILE A 440 1.92 16.82 12.23
CA ILE A 440 1.55 15.48 12.66
C ILE A 440 2.29 15.21 13.97
N GLY A 441 1.52 15.02 15.04
CA GLY A 441 2.09 14.66 16.34
C GLY A 441 2.74 13.27 16.29
N GLY A 442 3.87 13.12 16.98
CA GLY A 442 4.46 11.81 17.22
C GLY A 442 3.49 10.94 18.03
N ARG A 443 3.20 9.76 17.50
CA ARG A 443 2.36 8.74 18.14
C ARG A 443 3.16 7.46 18.20
N SER A 444 3.10 6.82 19.35
CA SER A 444 3.68 5.50 19.54
C SER A 444 2.63 4.55 20.07
N TRP A 445 2.71 3.29 19.68
CA TRP A 445 1.79 2.29 20.20
C TRP A 445 2.49 0.97 20.51
N ILE A 446 1.87 0.24 21.44
CA ILE A 446 2.32 -1.05 21.93
C ILE A 446 1.10 -1.96 22.05
N GLU A 447 1.28 -3.24 21.71
CA GLU A 447 0.28 -4.27 21.92
C GLU A 447 0.50 -4.95 23.27
N VAL A 448 -0.51 -4.96 24.13
CA VAL A 448 -0.50 -5.63 25.44
C VAL A 448 -1.78 -6.45 25.55
N GLN A 449 -1.64 -7.75 25.84
CA GLN A 449 -2.78 -8.68 25.97
C GLN A 449 -3.73 -8.66 24.75
N GLY A 450 -3.18 -8.51 23.53
CA GLY A 450 -3.95 -8.50 22.28
C GLY A 450 -4.70 -7.19 21.98
N LYS A 451 -4.53 -6.15 22.81
CA LYS A 451 -5.07 -4.80 22.60
C LYS A 451 -3.94 -3.83 22.25
N VAL A 452 -4.17 -3.00 21.23
CA VAL A 452 -3.23 -1.93 20.84
C VAL A 452 -3.52 -0.67 21.65
N HIS A 453 -2.51 -0.16 22.35
CA HIS A 453 -2.57 1.08 23.13
C HIS A 453 -1.74 2.16 22.45
N VAL A 454 -2.35 3.30 22.16
CA VAL A 454 -1.71 4.43 21.46
C VAL A 454 -1.44 5.55 22.44
N PHE A 455 -0.23 6.09 22.37
CA PHE A 455 0.28 7.17 23.22
C PHE A 455 0.67 8.38 22.38
N VAL A 456 0.34 9.55 22.90
CA VAL A 456 0.72 10.86 22.36
C VAL A 456 1.28 11.67 23.53
N ALA A 457 2.37 12.38 23.30
CA ALA A 457 2.98 13.22 24.35
C ALA A 457 1.96 14.24 24.87
N GLY A 458 1.81 14.32 26.20
CA GLY A 458 0.86 15.20 26.87
C GLY A 458 -0.60 14.75 26.83
N ASP A 459 -0.90 13.56 26.31
CA ASP A 459 -2.24 12.97 26.38
C ASP A 459 -2.48 12.26 27.72
N TRP A 460 -3.68 12.44 28.26
CA TRP A 460 -4.17 11.88 29.53
C TRP A 460 -5.44 11.03 29.35
N LYS A 461 -5.82 10.73 28.11
CA LYS A 461 -7.02 9.93 27.79
C LYS A 461 -6.92 8.47 28.22
N HIS A 462 -5.73 7.95 28.50
CA HIS A 462 -5.56 6.57 28.90
C HIS A 462 -6.05 6.37 30.35
N GLU A 463 -6.83 5.31 30.60
CA GLU A 463 -7.39 4.97 31.92
C GLU A 463 -6.32 4.90 33.04
N ARG A 464 -5.11 4.46 32.68
CA ARG A 464 -3.95 4.31 33.58
C ARG A 464 -2.91 5.43 33.46
N SER A 465 -3.28 6.62 32.94
CA SER A 465 -2.29 7.68 32.66
C SER A 465 -1.43 8.03 33.88
N VAL A 466 -2.03 8.21 35.06
CA VAL A 466 -1.28 8.56 36.29
C VAL A 466 -0.19 7.53 36.61
N GLU A 467 -0.53 6.25 36.57
CA GLU A 467 0.43 5.15 36.82
C GLU A 467 1.56 5.16 35.77
N ILE A 468 1.23 5.37 34.49
CA ILE A 468 2.19 5.35 33.39
C ILE A 468 3.23 6.47 33.54
N TYR A 469 2.78 7.69 33.83
CA TYR A 469 3.67 8.83 34.00
C TYR A 469 4.58 8.63 35.22
N HIS A 470 4.04 8.15 36.35
CA HIS A 470 4.86 7.82 37.53
C HIS A 470 5.90 6.72 37.21
N LYS A 471 5.52 5.67 36.48
CA LYS A 471 6.48 4.62 36.10
C LYS A 471 7.55 5.14 35.14
N LEU A 472 7.20 6.09 34.28
CA LEU A 472 8.16 6.73 33.42
C LEU A 472 9.15 7.58 34.22
N GLU A 473 8.69 8.37 35.19
CA GLU A 473 9.56 9.15 36.09
C GLU A 473 10.56 8.25 36.84
N GLU A 474 10.10 7.10 37.36
CA GLU A 474 10.96 6.08 37.98
C GLU A 474 12.05 5.59 37.01
N LEU A 475 11.66 5.19 35.80
CA LEU A 475 12.59 4.70 34.78
C LEU A 475 13.58 5.78 34.33
N MET A 476 13.12 7.03 34.17
CA MET A 476 13.98 8.15 33.82
C MET A 476 15.01 8.41 34.93
N GLY A 477 14.60 8.35 36.20
CA GLY A 477 15.51 8.46 37.34
C GLY A 477 16.55 7.32 37.39
N ASP A 478 16.17 6.09 37.03
CA ASP A 478 17.11 4.96 37.02
C ASP A 478 18.11 5.01 35.89
N ILE A 479 17.72 5.44 34.68
CA ILE A 479 18.68 5.60 33.58
C ILE A 479 19.63 6.79 33.83
N GLU A 480 19.17 7.86 34.49
CA GLU A 480 20.05 8.98 34.88
C GLU A 480 21.14 8.52 35.86
N LYS A 481 20.83 7.62 36.80
CA LYS A 481 21.85 7.00 37.69
C LYS A 481 22.89 6.20 36.92
N LEU A 482 22.55 5.67 35.74
CA LEU A 482 23.49 4.97 34.85
C LEU A 482 24.28 5.91 33.94
N GLY A 483 24.06 7.24 34.02
CA GLY A 483 24.78 8.25 33.24
C GLY A 483 24.07 8.69 31.96
N TYR A 484 22.78 8.38 31.78
CA TYR A 484 22.00 8.96 30.68
C TYR A 484 21.92 10.48 30.83
N VAL A 485 22.21 11.19 29.73
CA VAL A 485 22.04 12.64 29.61
C VAL A 485 21.05 12.92 28.48
N PRO A 486 19.98 13.69 28.71
CA PRO A 486 19.04 14.06 27.66
C PRO A 486 19.74 14.69 26.46
N VAL A 487 19.42 14.20 25.26
CA VAL A 487 19.98 14.74 24.02
C VAL A 487 19.06 15.84 23.52
N TRP A 488 19.44 17.08 23.80
CA TRP A 488 18.69 18.25 23.38
C TRP A 488 18.69 18.36 21.84
N ASP A 489 17.50 18.44 21.24
CA ASP A 489 17.38 19.11 19.95
C ASP A 489 17.63 20.61 20.19
N GLU A 490 18.43 21.26 19.35
CA GLU A 490 18.88 22.67 19.44
C GLU A 490 17.72 23.71 19.53
N LEU A 491 16.47 23.27 19.48
CA LEU A 491 15.26 24.09 19.64
C LEU A 491 14.85 24.38 21.09
N LEU A 492 15.42 23.70 22.09
CA LEU A 492 15.04 23.90 23.50
C LEU A 492 15.80 25.02 24.21
N HIS A 493 16.68 25.76 23.53
CA HIS A 493 17.50 26.83 24.13
C HIS A 493 16.72 28.00 24.77
N ASN A 494 15.41 28.13 24.53
CA ASN A 494 14.58 29.23 25.05
C ASN A 494 13.55 28.82 26.12
N VAL A 495 13.52 27.55 26.53
CA VAL A 495 12.64 27.06 27.61
C VAL A 495 13.55 26.68 28.77
N GLY A 496 13.29 27.19 29.98
CA GLY A 496 14.13 26.94 31.16
C GLY A 496 14.41 25.44 31.35
N GLU A 497 15.61 25.09 31.80
CA GLU A 497 16.15 23.71 31.79
C GLU A 497 15.18 22.66 32.34
N GLU A 498 14.47 22.96 33.43
CA GLU A 498 13.48 22.05 34.03
C GLU A 498 12.27 21.78 33.13
N LYS A 499 11.67 22.82 32.52
CA LYS A 499 10.52 22.68 31.62
C LYS A 499 10.90 21.99 30.30
N SER A 500 12.13 22.18 29.85
CA SER A 500 12.70 21.48 28.70
C SER A 500 12.96 20.00 29.00
N LYS A 501 13.40 19.69 30.22
CA LYS A 501 13.65 18.32 30.69
C LYS A 501 12.34 17.52 30.74
N GLU A 502 11.28 18.09 31.32
CA GLU A 502 9.94 17.47 31.37
C GLU A 502 9.40 17.17 29.96
N ALA A 503 9.55 18.10 29.00
CA ALA A 503 9.07 17.91 27.64
C ALA A 503 9.72 16.70 26.92
N LEU A 504 11.01 16.44 27.18
CA LEU A 504 11.75 15.30 26.62
C LEU A 504 11.42 13.97 27.32
N TRP A 505 11.08 14.03 28.60
CA TRP A 505 10.71 12.83 29.37
C TRP A 505 9.44 12.20 28.82
N TYR A 506 8.42 13.01 28.52
CA TYR A 506 7.09 12.52 28.14
C TYR A 506 6.89 12.27 26.64
N HIS A 507 7.95 11.89 25.92
CA HIS A 507 7.82 11.43 24.54
C HIS A 507 6.95 10.18 24.43
N SER A 508 6.18 10.08 23.33
CA SER A 508 5.21 9.00 23.12
C SER A 508 5.84 7.60 23.21
N GLU A 509 7.08 7.45 22.74
CA GLU A 509 7.80 6.17 22.77
C GLU A 509 8.11 5.75 24.22
N LYS A 510 8.55 6.71 25.04
CA LYS A 510 8.89 6.48 26.45
C LYS A 510 7.65 6.13 27.27
N LEU A 511 6.52 6.80 27.00
CA LEU A 511 5.21 6.45 27.57
C LEU A 511 4.80 5.01 27.19
N ALA A 512 5.03 4.60 25.95
CA ALA A 512 4.75 3.22 25.51
C ALA A 512 5.63 2.18 26.21
N VAL A 513 6.93 2.46 26.42
CA VAL A 513 7.81 1.61 27.25
C VAL A 513 7.26 1.51 28.66
N ALA A 514 6.99 2.66 29.31
CA ALA A 514 6.53 2.70 30.69
C ALA A 514 5.24 1.90 30.87
N PHE A 515 4.26 2.07 29.98
CA PHE A 515 3.03 1.27 30.00
C PHE A 515 3.29 -0.23 29.80
N GLY A 516 4.18 -0.61 28.88
CA GLY A 516 4.57 -2.00 28.63
C GLY A 516 5.20 -2.67 29.85
N VAL A 517 6.06 -1.96 30.58
CA VAL A 517 6.67 -2.41 31.84
C VAL A 517 5.60 -2.54 32.93
N LEU A 518 4.76 -1.52 33.07
CA LEU A 518 3.76 -1.40 34.12
C LEU A 518 2.70 -2.48 34.06
N CYS A 519 2.30 -2.89 32.85
CA CYS A 519 1.29 -3.92 32.70
C CYS A 519 1.72 -5.30 33.24
N GLY A 520 3.02 -5.56 33.43
CA GLY A 520 3.54 -6.80 34.04
C GLY A 520 3.18 -8.10 33.30
N SER A 521 2.38 -8.01 32.24
CA SER A 521 1.78 -9.10 31.48
C SER A 521 2.69 -9.63 30.38
N ILE A 522 3.84 -8.96 30.17
CA ILE A 522 4.87 -9.39 29.23
C ILE A 522 5.87 -10.24 30.02
N PRO A 523 5.94 -11.57 29.77
CA PRO A 523 6.83 -12.50 30.46
C PRO A 523 8.28 -11.99 30.53
N PRO A 524 9.01 -12.27 31.62
CA PRO A 524 10.46 -12.05 31.68
C PRO A 524 11.14 -12.62 30.42
N GLY A 525 12.03 -11.85 29.80
CA GLY A 525 12.71 -12.22 28.55
C GLY A 525 11.97 -11.94 27.24
N LYS A 526 10.67 -11.59 27.24
CA LYS A 526 9.99 -11.13 26.01
C LYS A 526 10.27 -9.64 25.76
N ALA A 527 10.67 -9.33 24.53
CA ALA A 527 10.93 -7.96 24.10
C ALA A 527 9.69 -7.05 24.15
N LEU A 528 9.87 -5.79 24.56
CA LEU A 528 8.86 -4.73 24.39
C LEU A 528 8.85 -4.30 22.93
N ARG A 529 7.69 -4.31 22.28
CA ARG A 529 7.55 -3.92 20.86
C ARG A 529 6.79 -2.61 20.76
N ILE A 530 7.47 -1.60 20.24
CA ILE A 530 6.91 -0.26 20.09
C ILE A 530 6.95 0.09 18.62
N VAL A 531 5.87 0.69 18.13
CA VAL A 531 5.85 1.26 16.78
C VAL A 531 5.62 2.75 16.87
N LYS A 532 6.36 3.50 16.05
CA LYS A 532 6.29 4.94 15.92
C LYS A 532 5.90 5.34 14.50
N ASN A 533 4.98 6.30 14.38
CA ASN A 533 4.55 6.85 13.09
C ASN A 533 5.57 7.81 12.43
N LEU A 534 6.64 8.17 13.14
CA LEU A 534 7.72 9.04 12.70
C LEU A 534 9.06 8.35 13.00
N ARG A 535 10.16 8.90 12.49
CA ARG A 535 11.51 8.47 12.87
C ARG A 535 11.72 8.64 14.38
N ILE A 536 12.33 7.66 15.04
CA ILE A 536 12.70 7.82 16.47
C ILE A 536 13.66 9.01 16.62
N CYS A 537 13.49 9.83 17.65
CA CYS A 537 14.41 10.94 17.90
C CYS A 537 15.68 10.45 18.59
N LYS A 538 16.76 11.24 18.51
CA LYS A 538 18.07 10.88 19.08
C LYS A 538 17.98 10.64 20.59
N ASP A 539 17.18 11.45 21.29
CA ASP A 539 16.97 11.32 22.72
C ASP A 539 16.27 10.02 23.12
N CYS A 540 15.14 9.66 22.48
CA CYS A 540 14.47 8.38 22.75
C CYS A 540 15.35 7.19 22.38
N HIS A 541 16.11 7.29 21.30
CA HIS A 541 17.06 6.25 20.90
C HIS A 541 18.12 6.03 21.98
N GLU A 542 18.71 7.10 22.50
CA GLU A 542 19.72 7.01 23.57
C GLU A 542 19.10 6.53 24.88
N ALA A 543 17.95 7.06 25.28
CA ALA A 543 17.25 6.61 26.49
C ALA A 543 16.95 5.10 26.45
N PHE A 544 16.56 4.56 25.29
CA PHE A 544 16.24 3.14 25.15
C PHE A 544 17.44 2.22 25.32
N LYS A 545 18.65 2.67 24.95
CA LYS A 545 19.88 1.94 25.30
C LYS A 545 19.98 1.75 26.81
N TYR A 546 19.87 2.83 27.60
CA TYR A 546 19.95 2.73 29.05
C TYR A 546 18.76 1.97 29.66
N MET A 547 17.54 2.18 29.16
CA MET A 547 16.36 1.45 29.65
C MET A 547 16.52 -0.06 29.51
N THR A 548 17.14 -0.57 28.43
CA THR A 548 17.39 -2.02 28.30
C THR A 548 18.33 -2.57 29.37
N ARG A 549 19.28 -1.77 29.87
CA ARG A 549 20.18 -2.15 30.97
C ARG A 549 19.46 -2.16 32.33
N VAL A 550 18.60 -1.18 32.58
CA VAL A 550 17.79 -1.10 33.80
C VAL A 550 16.76 -2.23 33.86
N LEU A 551 16.10 -2.50 32.74
CA LEU A 551 15.00 -3.45 32.66
C LEU A 551 15.45 -4.91 32.47
N ASP A 552 16.72 -5.15 32.16
CA ASP A 552 17.26 -6.43 31.68
C ASP A 552 16.34 -7.06 30.62
N ARG A 553 15.96 -6.23 29.64
CA ARG A 553 14.94 -6.57 28.66
C ARG A 553 15.20 -5.88 27.32
N GLU A 554 15.02 -6.65 26.25
CA GLU A 554 15.06 -6.14 24.89
C GLU A 554 13.90 -5.16 24.60
N ILE A 555 14.20 -4.07 23.89
CA ILE A 555 13.20 -3.16 23.34
C ILE A 555 13.37 -3.17 21.82
N ILE A 556 12.31 -3.46 21.09
CA ILE A 556 12.25 -3.38 19.63
C ILE A 556 11.38 -2.19 19.27
N VAL A 557 11.94 -1.25 18.53
CA VAL A 557 11.20 -0.09 18.00
C VAL A 557 11.17 -0.16 16.49
N ARG A 558 9.97 -0.15 15.92
CA ARG A 558 9.75 0.07 14.49
C ARG A 558 9.45 1.55 14.26
N ASP A 559 10.31 2.22 13.50
CA ASP A 559 10.00 3.55 12.98
C ASP A 559 9.57 3.47 11.49
N VAL A 560 9.41 4.63 10.84
CA VAL A 560 9.00 4.71 9.43
C VAL A 560 10.02 4.13 8.45
N ASN A 561 11.29 4.01 8.85
CA ASN A 561 12.40 3.60 7.99
C ASN A 561 12.91 2.19 8.29
N ARG A 562 12.98 1.82 9.58
CA ARG A 562 13.66 0.59 10.02
C ARG A 562 13.21 0.08 11.40
N TYR A 563 13.77 -1.07 11.76
CA TYR A 563 13.78 -1.55 13.14
C TYR A 563 15.04 -1.11 13.88
N HIS A 564 14.84 -0.78 15.14
CA HIS A 564 15.88 -0.58 16.15
C HIS A 564 15.67 -1.67 17.20
N ARG A 565 16.63 -2.58 17.31
CA ARG A 565 16.65 -3.60 18.35
C ARG A 565 17.66 -3.17 19.40
N PHE A 566 17.16 -2.78 20.56
CA PHE A 566 17.96 -2.35 21.70
C PHE A 566 18.17 -3.52 22.64
N VAL A 567 19.42 -3.86 22.91
CA VAL A 567 19.82 -4.95 23.81
C VAL A 567 21.06 -4.52 24.57
N ASN A 568 21.01 -4.59 25.91
CA ASN A 568 22.14 -4.32 26.81
C ASN A 568 22.85 -2.97 26.60
N GLY A 569 22.12 -1.96 26.12
CA GLY A 569 22.64 -0.63 25.82
C GLY A 569 23.18 -0.43 24.41
N ASP A 570 23.09 -1.43 23.55
CA ASP A 570 23.44 -1.30 22.14
C ASP A 570 22.18 -1.31 21.27
N CYS A 571 22.28 -0.70 20.08
CA CYS A 571 21.24 -0.75 19.06
C CYS A 571 21.79 -1.34 17.77
N THR A 572 21.00 -2.19 17.11
CA THR A 572 21.36 -2.77 15.80
C THR A 572 21.63 -1.74 14.70
N CYS A 573 21.15 -0.50 14.85
CA CYS A 573 21.41 0.56 13.87
C CYS A 573 22.82 1.18 13.99
N ARG A 574 23.58 0.88 15.06
CA ARG A 574 24.92 1.42 15.34
C ARG A 574 24.99 2.95 15.25
N ASP A 575 23.94 3.64 15.67
CA ASP A 575 23.80 5.10 15.61
C ASP A 575 23.96 5.74 14.22
N ILE A 576 24.04 4.97 13.13
CA ILE A 576 24.06 5.43 11.73
C ILE A 576 22.86 6.33 11.42
N CYS A 577 21.79 6.19 12.19
CA CYS A 577 20.65 7.07 12.09
C CYS A 577 20.97 8.55 12.38
N PHE A 578 22.01 8.82 13.18
CA PHE A 578 22.34 10.13 13.74
C PHE A 578 23.84 10.51 13.67
N GLU A 579 24.77 9.59 13.40
CA GLU A 579 26.22 9.85 13.37
C GLU A 579 26.63 10.77 12.23
N TYR A 580 27.26 11.93 12.53
CA TYR A 580 27.95 12.81 11.59
C TYR A 580 29.28 12.18 11.13
N HIS A 581 29.44 11.87 9.84
CA HIS A 581 30.75 11.50 9.28
C HIS A 581 31.51 12.74 8.81
N ASN A 582 32.60 13.07 9.51
CA ASN A 582 33.60 14.05 9.09
C ASN A 582 34.50 13.40 8.01
N PRO A 583 34.50 13.85 6.74
CA PRO A 583 35.08 13.10 5.62
C PRO A 583 36.61 13.16 5.46
N GLU A 584 37.38 13.64 6.45
CA GLU A 584 38.83 13.81 6.32
C GLU A 584 39.70 12.55 6.45
N GLN A 585 39.12 11.34 6.45
CA GLN A 585 39.92 10.11 6.45
C GLN A 585 39.68 9.21 5.23
N LYS A 586 40.70 9.24 4.37
CA LYS A 586 41.09 8.33 3.27
C LYS A 586 40.65 8.74 1.87
N GLY A 587 41.67 9.12 1.09
CA GLY A 587 41.58 9.64 -0.26
C GLY A 587 41.12 8.63 -1.31
N ILE A 588 40.46 9.18 -2.33
CA ILE A 588 39.99 8.50 -3.53
C ILE A 588 40.44 9.33 -4.74
N PRO A 589 41.08 8.76 -5.77
CA PRO A 589 41.45 9.45 -7.00
C PRO A 589 40.30 9.54 -8.04
N PRO A 590 40.41 10.39 -9.07
CA PRO A 590 39.26 10.99 -9.76
C PRO A 590 38.67 10.19 -10.93
N GLN A 591 37.42 10.53 -11.25
CA GLN A 591 36.52 10.01 -12.29
C GLN A 591 36.97 10.32 -13.74
N MET A 592 36.45 9.54 -14.70
CA MET A 592 36.43 9.84 -16.15
C MET A 592 34.98 9.89 -16.70
N PRO A 593 34.73 10.55 -17.85
CA PRO A 593 33.46 11.18 -18.19
C PRO A 593 32.46 10.31 -18.98
N ILE A 594 31.17 10.68 -18.84
CA ILE A 594 29.98 10.10 -19.49
C ILE A 594 29.64 10.91 -20.76
N ALA A 595 29.23 10.21 -21.82
CA ALA A 595 28.64 10.79 -23.03
C ALA A 595 27.10 10.87 -22.93
N SER A 596 26.52 11.95 -23.45
CA SER A 596 25.09 12.26 -23.47
C SER A 596 24.37 11.70 -24.71
N ALA A 597 23.08 11.41 -24.56
CA ALA A 597 22.11 11.38 -25.66
C ALA A 597 20.70 11.70 -25.14
N THR A 598 19.91 12.32 -26.01
CA THR A 598 18.67 13.10 -25.74
C THR A 598 17.44 12.48 -26.42
N LEU A 599 16.24 12.91 -25.99
CA LEU A 599 14.90 12.88 -26.65
C LEU A 599 14.11 11.54 -26.59
N ALA A 600 12.77 11.47 -26.43
CA ALA A 600 11.70 12.46 -26.22
C ALA A 600 10.37 11.77 -25.80
N SER A 601 9.57 12.49 -25.01
CA SER A 601 8.08 12.64 -24.98
C SER A 601 7.11 11.46 -25.23
N MET A 602 6.07 11.36 -24.37
CA MET A 602 4.66 11.67 -24.74
C MET A 602 3.75 11.84 -23.49
N LEU A 603 2.97 12.93 -23.46
CA LEU A 603 1.82 13.23 -22.59
C LEU A 603 0.49 12.90 -23.35
N PRO A 604 -0.70 13.45 -23.03
CA PRO A 604 -1.84 12.75 -22.43
C PRO A 604 -3.08 12.77 -23.34
N PHE A 605 -3.43 11.66 -23.99
CA PHE A 605 -4.60 11.59 -24.88
C PHE A 605 -5.83 10.89 -24.26
N GLU A 606 -5.67 10.22 -23.11
CA GLU A 606 -6.70 9.33 -22.56
C GLU A 606 -7.81 10.04 -21.78
N LEU A 607 -7.56 11.24 -21.24
CA LEU A 607 -8.56 11.97 -20.43
C LEU A 607 -9.77 12.46 -21.26
N PHE A 608 -9.54 12.80 -22.53
CA PHE A 608 -10.57 13.37 -23.41
C PHE A 608 -11.58 12.32 -23.91
N VAL A 609 -11.15 11.06 -24.05
CA VAL A 609 -12.00 9.94 -24.48
C VAL A 609 -12.98 9.53 -23.38
N VAL A 610 -12.55 9.57 -22.11
CA VAL A 610 -13.41 9.20 -20.96
C VAL A 610 -14.55 10.20 -20.78
N MET A 611 -14.33 11.50 -21.02
CA MET A 611 -15.40 12.51 -20.93
C MET A 611 -16.49 12.31 -22.00
N ALA A 612 -16.10 12.02 -23.25
CA ALA A 612 -17.04 11.78 -24.36
C ALA A 612 -17.89 10.50 -24.21
N MET A 613 -17.48 9.56 -23.35
CA MET A 613 -18.20 8.30 -23.09
C MET A 613 -19.34 8.41 -22.07
N THR A 614 -19.49 9.53 -21.36
CA THR A 614 -20.48 9.68 -20.28
C THR A 614 -21.89 10.09 -20.77
N ASP A 615 -22.00 10.71 -21.95
CA ASP A 615 -23.26 11.20 -22.53
C ASP A 615 -24.29 10.12 -22.98
N PRO A 616 -23.89 8.95 -23.52
CA PRO A 616 -24.84 7.89 -23.85
C PRO A 616 -25.48 7.25 -22.61
N LEU A 617 -24.70 7.13 -21.53
CA LEU A 617 -25.15 6.57 -20.25
C LEU A 617 -26.15 7.49 -19.55
N SER A 618 -25.95 8.81 -19.58
CA SER A 618 -26.88 9.78 -18.99
C SER A 618 -28.26 9.74 -19.67
N SER A 619 -28.31 9.61 -21.01
CA SER A 619 -29.55 9.47 -21.78
C SER A 619 -30.32 8.18 -21.43
N LEU A 620 -29.63 7.04 -21.29
CA LEU A 620 -30.26 5.77 -20.93
C LEU A 620 -30.75 5.77 -19.47
N ILE A 621 -29.95 6.33 -18.56
CA ILE A 621 -30.32 6.55 -17.15
C ILE A 621 -31.61 7.40 -17.07
N MET A 622 -31.82 8.38 -17.93
CA MET A 622 -33.05 9.19 -17.94
C MET A 622 -34.27 8.46 -18.55
N LYS A 623 -34.06 7.50 -19.45
CA LYS A 623 -35.15 6.80 -20.18
C LYS A 623 -35.73 5.60 -19.42
N THR A 624 -35.01 4.97 -18.50
CA THR A 624 -35.53 3.87 -17.68
C THR A 624 -36.30 4.40 -16.46
N LYS A 625 -37.58 4.75 -16.63
CA LYS A 625 -38.52 4.91 -15.51
C LYS A 625 -39.11 3.54 -15.17
N SER A 626 -38.83 3.00 -13.99
CA SER A 626 -39.70 1.96 -13.38
C SER A 626 -40.24 2.46 -12.04
N PRO A 627 -41.52 2.19 -11.73
CA PRO A 627 -42.16 2.56 -10.47
C PRO A 627 -41.95 1.43 -9.45
N GLY A 628 -41.33 1.76 -8.33
CA GLY A 628 -41.15 0.80 -7.23
C GLY A 628 -39.99 1.18 -6.34
N SER A 629 -40.26 1.30 -5.04
CA SER A 629 -39.34 1.67 -3.96
C SER A 629 -37.96 1.00 -4.07
N ILE A 630 -36.98 1.68 -4.67
CA ILE A 630 -35.57 1.28 -4.66
C ILE A 630 -34.74 2.49 -4.21
N HIS A 631 -33.89 2.26 -3.21
CA HIS A 631 -33.19 3.21 -2.35
C HIS A 631 -32.78 4.56 -2.98
N LEU A 632 -33.52 5.62 -2.66
CA LEU A 632 -33.16 7.01 -2.98
C LEU A 632 -31.76 7.41 -2.46
N LYS A 633 -31.29 6.83 -1.34
CA LYS A 633 -30.04 7.23 -0.67
C LYS A 633 -28.78 6.98 -1.53
N SER A 634 -28.67 5.82 -2.18
CA SER A 634 -27.51 5.45 -3.01
C SER A 634 -27.50 6.21 -4.35
N PHE A 635 -28.69 6.55 -4.87
CA PHE A 635 -28.84 7.42 -6.06
C PHE A 635 -28.44 8.88 -5.77
N HIS A 636 -28.83 9.42 -4.60
CA HIS A 636 -28.38 10.75 -4.16
C HIS A 636 -26.87 10.82 -3.94
N LEU A 637 -26.24 9.75 -3.48
CA LEU A 637 -24.79 9.66 -3.29
C LEU A 637 -24.03 9.72 -4.63
N CYS A 638 -24.46 8.96 -5.65
CA CYS A 638 -23.85 9.02 -6.99
C CYS A 638 -24.03 10.41 -7.63
N ARG A 639 -25.19 11.05 -7.44
CA ARG A 639 -25.46 12.41 -7.93
C ARG A 639 -24.60 13.46 -7.20
N ALA A 640 -24.41 13.33 -5.90
CA ALA A 640 -23.58 14.25 -5.10
C ALA A 640 -22.08 14.15 -5.45
N LEU A 641 -21.59 12.96 -5.76
CA LEU A 641 -20.21 12.75 -6.21
C LEU A 641 -19.98 13.32 -7.62
N LYS A 642 -20.91 13.08 -8.55
CA LYS A 642 -20.84 13.66 -9.90
C LYS A 642 -20.86 15.20 -9.84
N MET A 643 -21.67 15.80 -8.97
CA MET A 643 -21.69 17.25 -8.75
C MET A 643 -20.41 17.80 -8.08
N LYS A 644 -19.74 17.04 -7.23
CA LYS A 644 -18.44 17.43 -6.65
C LYS A 644 -17.30 17.37 -7.67
N GLU A 645 -17.36 16.43 -8.62
CA GLU A 645 -16.39 16.27 -9.70
C GLU A 645 -16.59 17.34 -10.78
N GLU A 646 -17.84 17.63 -11.16
CA GLU A 646 -18.21 18.72 -12.07
C GLU A 646 -17.97 20.11 -11.46
N GLY A 647 -18.06 20.25 -10.13
CA GLY A 647 -17.77 21.49 -9.40
C GLY A 647 -16.28 21.76 -9.15
N ALA A 648 -15.39 20.80 -9.41
CA ALA A 648 -13.94 20.99 -9.24
C ALA A 648 -13.26 21.64 -10.45
N SER A 649 -13.98 21.84 -11.57
CA SER A 649 -13.45 22.48 -12.79
C SER A 649 -14.04 23.85 -13.13
N SER A 650 -14.91 24.42 -12.30
CA SER A 650 -15.36 25.81 -12.50
C SER A 650 -16.03 26.39 -11.26
N THR A 651 -15.73 27.67 -11.01
CA THR A 651 -16.32 28.63 -10.07
C THR A 651 -15.74 28.71 -8.65
N GLU A 652 -14.58 29.38 -8.56
CA GLU A 652 -14.45 30.50 -7.63
C GLU A 652 -15.42 31.61 -8.10
N GLU A 653 -16.45 31.92 -7.31
CA GLU A 653 -16.87 33.30 -7.03
C GLU A 653 -18.06 33.34 -6.04
N LYS A 654 -17.87 34.17 -5.00
CA LYS A 654 -18.88 34.92 -4.24
C LYS A 654 -19.98 34.15 -3.51
N MET A 655 -19.83 34.06 -2.18
CA MET A 655 -20.91 34.45 -1.27
C MET A 655 -20.33 35.14 -0.03
N GLY A 656 -20.69 36.42 0.11
CA GLY A 656 -20.36 37.24 1.26
C GLY A 656 -21.23 36.95 2.48
N SER A 657 -20.67 37.30 3.62
CA SER A 657 -21.31 37.95 4.79
C SER A 657 -22.83 37.80 4.95
N THR A 658 -23.26 37.14 6.03
CA THR A 658 -24.09 37.74 7.10
C THR A 658 -24.26 36.77 8.29
N SER A 659 -24.04 37.29 9.51
CA SER A 659 -24.56 36.93 10.86
C SER A 659 -25.14 35.52 11.08
N TYR A 660 -24.66 34.71 12.03
CA TYR A 660 -24.52 34.93 13.48
C TYR A 660 -23.40 34.04 14.06
#